data_AF-A0A1W9N4D4-F1
#
_entry.id   AF-A0A1W9N4D4-F1
#
_cell.length_a   1.000
_cell.length_b   1.000
_cell.length_c   1.000
_cell.angle_alpha   90.00
_cell.angle_beta   90.00
_cell.angle_gamma   90.00
#
_symmetry.space_group_name_H-M   'P 1'
#
loop_
_entity.id
_entity.type
_entity.pdbx_description
1 polymer ?
#
loop_
_entity_poly.entity_id
_entity_poly.type
_entity_poly.pdbx_seq_one_letter_code
_entity_poly.pdbx_strand_id
1 'polypeptide(L)'
;MIRTFFGLGTLDSPNAFFTALLIGVFFGLALERAGFGSSRRLAGIFYFRDMAVLKVMFTALLTAMLGFSVFVGLGLIDPATEIYYMKTYYAAYKIAGLIFGVGFVMGGWCPGTAAVGLASGKIDALVFLVGAVIGSIGFNELFPVIKPLYTWGQSTQQSFGEPGLAFVHKSLCMSKPAFILLFTLIAVGCFWGAEYIERKKSGTGIYFNSPFLKAFSLAFIVIAAAMFLFPDLETGIPRDAERVSNPLYTSEQELLKSVADAEDHVEAEDLAAYLYDRNPNIAVVDVRPEAEFLAFHLRGAVNVQLPELPAFAEKNKDKEKIVLYSNGMTHPAQARDSLFRMGYRNVYILTDGLTGFVAECLKPASLRGEPVSAAEAAQINAWREYFYGQEEAVPDESKDGAMLPPNLPGLADTEWLAENLKRMGIKIIDSRNQPEYNKNHLPNSVAISCESFRGVVGGVPSVLLPAEMLAEQFSLMGVGPDDVVVLIYGGDKVRDAALISMAFERLGHKNYVILDGGFDKWLAEGKPLSTDLPPAYRSVYPVRKDADKFTVDYRQVLSHVKNKSALILDVRPPEYFTGQKSDEARAGHIPGAVNRAFTEDLLNVGTYFALKPKAELETAYAGIIPSKDAVVVVHCRTGHQASQTFFVLKHLLGYRNVFWYDAGWTEWAARKDLPVETGGVRNEK
;
A
#
# COMPACT_ATOMS: atom_id res chain seq x y z
N MET A 1 12.64 2.15 30.86
CA MET A 1 11.74 1.45 29.94
C MET A 1 12.53 1.06 28.70
N ILE A 2 12.60 -0.23 28.41
CA ILE A 2 13.30 -0.80 27.26
C ILE A 2 12.32 -0.77 26.09
N ARG A 3 12.56 0.06 25.09
CA ARG A 3 11.70 0.09 23.90
C ARG A 3 11.99 -1.11 23.01
N THR A 4 11.00 -1.96 22.79
CA THR A 4 11.13 -3.14 21.91
C THR A 4 11.07 -2.70 20.44
N PHE A 5 11.65 -3.49 19.51
CA PHE A 5 11.49 -3.24 18.07
C PHE A 5 10.02 -3.24 17.63
N PHE A 6 9.17 -4.01 18.31
CA PHE A 6 7.72 -4.01 18.11
C PHE A 6 7.08 -2.70 18.60
N GLY A 7 7.37 -2.26 19.83
CA GLY A 7 6.86 -1.00 20.36
C GLY A 7 7.33 0.24 19.60
N LEU A 8 8.47 0.14 18.90
CA LEU A 8 8.98 1.18 18.00
C LEU A 8 8.44 1.09 16.57
N GLY A 9 7.71 0.02 16.21
CA GLY A 9 7.28 -0.21 14.83
C GLY A 9 8.43 -0.41 13.84
N THR A 10 9.58 -0.90 14.29
CA THR A 10 10.83 -1.00 13.50
C THR A 10 11.28 -2.44 13.28
N LEU A 11 10.33 -3.39 13.25
CA LEU A 11 10.63 -4.82 13.04
C LEU A 11 11.24 -5.12 11.66
N ASP A 12 11.00 -4.25 10.68
CA ASP A 12 11.54 -4.27 9.32
C ASP A 12 12.86 -3.49 9.18
N SER A 13 13.37 -2.92 10.28
CA SER A 13 14.62 -2.16 10.24
C SER A 13 15.85 -3.07 10.06
N PRO A 14 16.94 -2.58 9.44
CA PRO A 14 18.21 -3.31 9.36
C PRO A 14 18.73 -3.77 10.72
N ASN A 15 18.52 -2.94 11.76
CA ASN A 15 18.92 -3.26 13.13
C ASN A 15 18.12 -4.42 13.73
N ALA A 16 16.81 -4.50 13.44
CA ALA A 16 15.98 -5.63 13.84
C ALA A 16 16.44 -6.92 13.14
N PHE A 17 16.73 -6.89 11.83
CA PHE A 17 17.26 -8.04 11.10
C PHE A 17 18.63 -8.49 11.60
N PHE A 18 19.53 -7.55 11.88
CA PHE A 18 20.84 -7.86 12.44
C PHE A 18 20.73 -8.48 13.84
N THR A 19 19.84 -7.94 14.67
CA THR A 19 19.58 -8.50 16.00
C THR A 19 18.97 -9.89 15.91
N ALA A 20 18.01 -10.11 14.99
CA ALA A 20 17.42 -11.42 14.74
C ALA A 20 18.47 -12.44 14.27
N LEU A 21 19.41 -12.04 13.41
CA LEU A 21 20.53 -12.88 12.99
C LEU A 21 21.40 -13.28 14.19
N LEU A 22 21.81 -12.31 15.02
CA LEU A 22 22.61 -12.58 16.22
C LEU A 22 21.89 -13.55 17.18
N ILE A 23 20.62 -13.28 17.48
CA ILE A 23 19.79 -14.16 18.33
C ILE A 23 19.71 -15.55 17.72
N GLY A 24 19.49 -15.66 16.41
CA GLY A 24 19.44 -16.93 15.67
C GLY A 24 20.73 -17.74 15.78
N VAL A 25 21.89 -17.08 15.67
CA VAL A 25 23.21 -17.72 15.83
C VAL A 25 23.38 -18.29 17.25
N PHE A 26 23.12 -17.48 18.28
CA PHE A 26 23.25 -17.94 19.67
C PHE A 26 22.24 -19.04 20.01
N PHE A 27 21.02 -18.93 19.49
CA PHE A 27 19.99 -19.95 19.67
C PHE A 27 20.38 -21.26 18.99
N GLY A 28 20.88 -21.21 17.75
CA GLY A 28 21.38 -22.39 17.02
C GLY A 28 22.54 -23.08 17.75
N LEU A 29 23.49 -22.30 18.28
CA LEU A 29 24.59 -22.81 19.11
C LEU A 29 24.07 -23.51 20.37
N ALA A 30 23.08 -22.93 21.05
CA ALA A 30 22.48 -23.53 22.23
C ALA A 30 21.78 -24.87 21.91
N LEU A 31 21.03 -24.92 20.80
CA LEU A 31 20.37 -26.13 20.33
C LEU A 31 21.36 -27.23 19.96
N GLU A 32 22.45 -26.88 19.26
CA GLU A 32 23.46 -27.85 18.87
C GLU A 32 24.20 -28.42 20.09
N ARG A 33 24.53 -27.58 21.08
CA ARG A 33 25.11 -28.05 22.36
C ARG A 33 24.14 -28.92 23.17
N ALA A 34 22.84 -28.66 23.06
CA ALA A 34 21.81 -29.54 23.61
C ALA A 34 21.63 -30.85 22.81
N GLY A 35 22.33 -30.99 21.67
CA GLY A 35 22.29 -32.13 20.74
C GLY A 35 20.99 -32.27 19.97
N PHE A 36 20.32 -31.14 19.72
CA PHE A 36 19.08 -31.09 18.94
C PHE A 36 19.33 -31.20 17.43
N GLY A 37 20.59 -31.22 16.96
CA GLY A 37 20.97 -31.60 15.59
C GLY A 37 20.89 -33.12 15.30
N SER A 38 20.18 -33.89 16.13
CA SER A 38 20.02 -35.35 15.99
C SER A 38 18.56 -35.78 16.10
N SER A 39 17.97 -36.21 14.99
CA SER A 39 16.60 -36.76 14.95
C SER A 39 16.37 -37.91 15.91
N ARG A 40 17.38 -38.79 16.08
CA ARG A 40 17.32 -39.91 17.03
C ARG A 40 17.20 -39.45 18.48
N ARG A 41 17.87 -38.34 18.80
CA ARG A 41 17.83 -37.75 20.14
C ARG A 41 16.48 -37.10 20.39
N LEU A 42 15.97 -36.37 19.40
CA LEU A 42 14.65 -35.72 19.44
C LEU A 42 13.50 -36.74 19.56
N ALA A 43 13.52 -37.79 18.76
CA ALA A 43 12.53 -38.87 18.84
C ALA A 43 12.69 -39.72 20.12
N GLY A 44 13.87 -39.68 20.76
CA GLY A 44 14.20 -40.44 21.97
C GLY A 44 13.26 -40.20 23.16
N ILE A 45 12.57 -39.06 23.19
CA ILE A 45 11.59 -38.72 24.22
C ILE A 45 10.40 -39.69 24.22
N PHE A 46 9.89 -40.09 23.06
CA PHE A 46 8.75 -40.99 22.94
C PHE A 46 9.07 -42.43 23.35
N TYR A 47 10.36 -42.79 23.30
CA TYR A 47 10.85 -44.11 23.69
C TYR A 47 11.42 -44.13 25.10
N PHE A 48 11.32 -43.03 25.83
CA PHE A 48 11.89 -42.85 27.16
C PHE A 48 13.40 -43.09 27.26
N ARG A 49 14.14 -42.86 26.17
CA ARG A 49 15.59 -43.10 26.08
C ARG A 49 16.42 -41.84 26.28
N ASP A 50 15.92 -40.71 25.79
CA ASP A 50 16.56 -39.41 25.93
C ASP A 50 15.48 -38.34 26.19
N MET A 51 15.59 -37.65 27.31
CA MET A 51 14.65 -36.63 27.80
C MET A 51 15.16 -35.21 27.53
N ALA A 52 16.17 -35.03 26.68
CA ALA A 52 16.73 -33.71 26.36
C ALA A 52 15.65 -32.74 25.85
N VAL A 53 14.70 -33.21 25.04
CA VAL A 53 13.56 -32.40 24.55
C VAL A 53 12.78 -31.81 25.72
N LEU A 54 12.40 -32.64 26.69
CA LEU A 54 11.66 -32.21 27.87
C LEU A 54 12.47 -31.21 28.71
N LYS A 55 13.73 -31.53 28.99
CA LYS A 55 14.61 -30.72 29.84
C LYS A 55 14.89 -29.34 29.24
N VAL A 56 15.20 -29.27 27.95
CA VAL A 56 15.47 -27.99 27.27
C VAL A 56 14.19 -27.16 27.13
N MET A 57 13.06 -27.78 26.77
CA MET A 57 11.80 -27.05 26.60
C MET A 57 11.32 -26.42 27.91
N PHE A 58 11.32 -27.17 29.02
CA PHE A 58 10.95 -26.60 30.32
C PHE A 58 11.95 -25.55 30.80
N THR A 59 13.25 -25.72 30.55
CA THR A 59 14.24 -24.69 30.89
C THR A 59 13.97 -23.40 30.12
N ALA A 60 13.75 -23.49 28.80
CA ALA A 60 13.44 -22.32 27.97
C ALA A 60 12.14 -21.64 28.40
N LEU A 61 11.08 -22.42 28.67
CA LEU A 61 9.79 -21.89 29.15
C LEU A 61 9.93 -21.19 30.49
N LEU A 62 10.65 -21.77 31.45
CA LEU A 62 10.87 -21.15 32.76
C LEU A 62 11.73 -19.89 32.66
N THR A 63 12.83 -19.92 31.91
CA THR A 63 13.68 -18.75 31.72
C THR A 63 12.91 -17.61 31.06
N ALA A 64 12.13 -17.90 30.01
CA ALA A 64 11.31 -16.90 29.35
C ALA A 64 10.20 -16.37 30.27
N MET A 65 9.42 -17.24 30.91
CA MET A 65 8.30 -16.86 31.77
C MET A 65 8.76 -16.03 32.97
N LEU A 66 9.83 -16.45 33.67
CA LEU A 66 10.35 -15.75 34.84
C LEU A 66 11.09 -14.48 34.44
N GLY A 67 11.96 -14.53 33.44
CA GLY A 67 12.67 -13.35 32.95
C GLY A 67 11.71 -12.27 32.47
N PHE A 68 10.68 -12.66 31.71
CA PHE A 68 9.62 -11.77 31.28
C PHE A 68 8.85 -11.16 32.46
N SER A 69 8.46 -11.99 33.44
CA SER A 69 7.73 -11.52 34.62
C SER A 69 8.54 -10.54 35.46
N VAL A 70 9.87 -10.75 35.56
CA VAL A 70 10.79 -9.81 36.20
C VAL A 70 10.86 -8.49 35.45
N PHE A 71 11.01 -8.51 34.12
CA PHE A 71 11.08 -7.27 33.33
C PHE A 71 9.79 -6.45 33.39
N VAL A 72 8.63 -7.11 33.37
CA VAL A 72 7.34 -6.43 33.59
C VAL A 72 7.26 -5.92 35.03
N GLY A 73 7.57 -6.76 36.03
CA GLY A 73 7.53 -6.38 37.45
C GLY A 73 8.44 -5.18 37.81
N LEU A 74 9.55 -5.01 37.10
CA LEU A 74 10.46 -3.87 37.24
C LEU A 74 10.04 -2.63 36.43
N GLY A 75 8.90 -2.68 35.71
CA GLY A 75 8.46 -1.59 34.83
C GLY A 75 9.38 -1.34 33.64
N LEU A 76 10.20 -2.33 33.25
CA LEU A 76 11.10 -2.21 32.12
C LEU A 76 10.37 -2.42 30.79
N ILE A 77 9.29 -3.20 30.78
CA ILE A 77 8.47 -3.50 29.60
C ILE A 77 7.01 -3.25 29.94
N ASP A 78 6.30 -2.52 29.07
CA ASP A 78 4.84 -2.41 29.15
C ASP A 78 4.19 -3.54 28.34
N PRO A 79 3.54 -4.53 28.99
CA PRO A 79 2.96 -5.66 28.29
C PRO A 79 1.83 -5.27 27.33
N ALA A 80 1.11 -4.15 27.56
CA ALA A 80 -0.02 -3.77 26.73
C ALA A 80 0.39 -3.17 25.38
N THR A 81 1.53 -2.48 25.31
CA THR A 81 1.96 -1.70 24.14
C THR A 81 3.18 -2.28 23.44
N GLU A 82 4.05 -2.98 24.16
CA GLU A 82 5.34 -3.44 23.63
C GLU A 82 5.35 -4.91 23.21
N ILE A 83 4.21 -5.61 23.33
CA ILE A 83 4.08 -7.05 23.07
C ILE A 83 2.84 -7.33 22.23
N TYR A 84 3.04 -8.13 21.19
CA TYR A 84 1.94 -8.66 20.40
C TYR A 84 1.41 -9.98 20.99
N TYR A 85 0.14 -9.98 21.40
CA TYR A 85 -0.55 -11.18 21.84
C TYR A 85 -1.40 -11.79 20.72
N MET A 86 -1.21 -13.09 20.47
CA MET A 86 -2.05 -13.82 19.53
C MET A 86 -3.36 -14.26 20.19
N LYS A 87 -4.48 -14.15 19.44
CA LYS A 87 -5.79 -14.66 19.86
C LYS A 87 -5.74 -16.17 20.11
N THR A 88 -6.46 -16.64 21.12
CA THR A 88 -6.42 -18.03 21.58
C THR A 88 -7.53 -18.86 20.93
N TYR A 89 -7.16 -19.93 20.22
CA TYR A 89 -8.09 -20.87 19.57
C TYR A 89 -7.91 -22.29 20.13
N TYR A 90 -8.58 -22.60 21.24
CA TYR A 90 -8.31 -23.83 21.99
C TYR A 90 -8.56 -25.11 21.20
N ALA A 91 -9.62 -25.14 20.38
CA ALA A 91 -9.98 -26.34 19.64
C ALA A 91 -9.03 -26.58 18.46
N ALA A 92 -8.71 -25.52 17.72
CA ALA A 92 -7.69 -25.54 16.66
C ALA A 92 -6.32 -25.99 17.20
N TYR A 93 -5.89 -25.47 18.36
CA TYR A 93 -4.59 -25.83 18.95
C TYR A 93 -4.49 -27.31 19.38
N LYS A 94 -5.58 -27.91 19.88
CA LYS A 94 -5.58 -29.34 20.24
C LYS A 94 -5.40 -30.22 19.02
N ILE A 95 -6.12 -29.92 17.93
CA ILE A 95 -6.02 -30.68 16.69
C ILE A 95 -4.66 -30.49 16.04
N ALA A 96 -4.20 -29.24 15.91
CA ALA A 96 -2.89 -28.94 15.36
C ALA A 96 -1.76 -29.59 16.18
N GLY A 97 -1.87 -29.56 17.51
CA GLY A 97 -0.92 -30.21 18.41
C GLY A 97 -0.86 -31.73 18.23
N LEU A 98 -1.99 -32.40 18.01
CA LEU A 98 -2.03 -33.83 17.72
C LEU A 98 -1.36 -34.14 16.38
N ILE A 99 -1.70 -33.40 15.33
CA ILE A 99 -1.10 -33.55 13.99
C ILE A 99 0.41 -33.32 14.05
N PHE A 100 0.83 -32.25 14.73
CA PHE A 100 2.24 -31.93 14.94
C PHE A 100 2.96 -33.04 15.72
N GLY A 101 2.34 -33.60 16.76
CA GLY A 101 2.89 -34.72 17.52
C GLY A 101 3.12 -35.95 16.66
N VAL A 102 2.14 -36.34 15.84
CA VAL A 102 2.27 -37.46 14.88
C VAL A 102 3.38 -37.18 13.88
N GLY A 103 3.42 -35.97 13.30
CA GLY A 103 4.47 -35.55 12.38
C GLY A 103 5.86 -35.58 13.00
N PHE A 104 5.99 -35.14 14.25
CA PHE A 104 7.25 -35.12 14.99
C PHE A 104 7.74 -36.53 15.34
N VAL A 105 6.84 -37.47 15.67
CA VAL A 105 7.20 -38.89 15.88
C VAL A 105 7.68 -39.54 14.58
N MET A 106 7.03 -39.26 13.45
CA MET A 106 7.40 -39.84 12.15
C MET A 106 8.67 -39.23 11.57
N GLY A 107 8.80 -37.90 11.63
CA GLY A 107 9.90 -37.16 11.01
C GLY A 107 11.13 -37.03 11.90
N GLY A 108 10.98 -37.14 13.23
CA GLY A 108 12.07 -36.96 14.18
C GLY A 108 12.63 -35.54 14.23
N TRP A 109 11.95 -34.57 13.60
CA TRP A 109 12.38 -33.18 13.49
C TRP A 109 11.21 -32.23 13.74
N CYS A 110 11.50 -31.05 14.27
CA CYS A 110 10.64 -29.88 14.18
C CYS A 110 11.28 -28.83 13.25
N PRO A 111 10.53 -27.86 12.70
CA PRO A 111 11.06 -26.95 11.69
C PRO A 111 12.38 -26.26 12.09
N GLY A 112 12.47 -25.76 13.33
CA GLY A 112 13.68 -25.10 13.84
C GLY A 112 14.87 -26.06 14.04
N THR A 113 14.62 -27.27 14.54
CA THR A 113 15.70 -28.27 14.73
C THR A 113 16.15 -28.90 13.41
N ALA A 114 15.26 -28.99 12.42
CA ALA A 114 15.61 -29.42 11.08
C ALA A 114 16.57 -28.42 10.40
N ALA A 115 16.39 -27.11 10.63
CA ALA A 115 17.33 -26.10 10.14
C ALA A 115 18.73 -26.28 10.75
N VAL A 116 18.82 -26.54 12.06
CA VAL A 116 20.09 -26.88 12.73
C VAL A 116 20.67 -28.18 12.17
N GLY A 117 19.85 -29.23 12.03
CA GLY A 117 20.27 -30.51 11.46
C GLY A 117 20.82 -30.37 10.04
N LEU A 118 20.16 -29.58 9.19
CA LEU A 118 20.64 -29.27 7.84
C LEU A 118 22.00 -28.56 7.87
N ALA A 119 22.14 -27.55 8.73
CA ALA A 119 23.41 -26.84 8.92
C ALA A 119 24.53 -27.77 9.43
N SER A 120 24.19 -28.75 10.27
CA SER A 120 25.09 -29.81 10.73
C SER A 120 25.28 -30.96 9.70
N GLY A 121 24.80 -30.80 8.46
CA GLY A 121 25.01 -31.74 7.34
C GLY A 121 24.11 -32.98 7.34
N LYS A 122 22.96 -32.95 8.03
CA LYS A 122 22.02 -34.09 8.12
C LYS A 122 21.06 -34.11 6.93
N ILE A 123 21.13 -35.16 6.12
CA ILE A 123 20.28 -35.32 4.92
C ILE A 123 18.80 -35.57 5.30
N ASP A 124 18.54 -36.30 6.39
CA ASP A 124 17.17 -36.52 6.87
C ASP A 124 16.49 -35.20 7.28
N ALA A 125 17.25 -34.22 7.77
CA ALA A 125 16.75 -32.87 8.05
C ALA A 125 16.41 -32.09 6.76
N LEU A 126 17.20 -32.25 5.70
CA LEU A 126 16.89 -31.68 4.37
C LEU A 126 15.56 -32.23 3.83
N VAL A 127 15.39 -33.55 3.88
CA VAL A 127 14.17 -34.23 3.41
C VAL A 127 12.95 -33.73 4.20
N PHE A 128 13.09 -33.58 5.52
CA PHE A 128 12.03 -33.02 6.36
C PHE A 128 11.69 -31.58 5.96
N LEU A 129 12.69 -30.71 5.74
CA LEU A 129 12.45 -29.31 5.34
C LEU A 129 11.78 -29.19 3.97
N VAL A 130 12.20 -29.99 2.98
CA VAL A 130 11.53 -30.05 1.67
C VAL A 130 10.07 -30.50 1.83
N GLY A 131 9.83 -31.54 2.64
CA GLY A 131 8.48 -31.98 2.97
C GLY A 131 7.64 -30.90 3.66
N ALA A 132 8.24 -30.12 4.56
CA ALA A 132 7.58 -29.00 5.24
C ALA A 132 7.23 -27.87 4.25
N VAL A 133 8.10 -27.56 3.28
CA VAL A 133 7.81 -26.58 2.22
C VAL A 133 6.65 -27.04 1.34
N ILE A 134 6.69 -28.30 0.87
CA ILE A 134 5.59 -28.88 0.07
C ILE A 134 4.28 -28.87 0.87
N GLY A 135 4.34 -29.27 2.15
CA GLY A 135 3.19 -29.25 3.05
C GLY A 135 2.64 -27.84 3.28
N SER A 136 3.50 -26.83 3.38
CA SER A 136 3.11 -25.42 3.48
C SER A 136 2.38 -24.93 2.23
N ILE A 137 2.89 -25.28 1.04
CA ILE A 137 2.24 -24.96 -0.24
C ILE A 137 0.86 -25.65 -0.30
N GLY A 138 0.80 -26.94 0.02
CA GLY A 138 -0.47 -27.67 0.07
C GLY A 138 -1.47 -27.10 1.09
N PHE A 139 -0.99 -26.68 2.26
CA PHE A 139 -1.80 -26.00 3.26
C PHE A 139 -2.36 -24.68 2.74
N ASN A 140 -1.58 -23.88 2.00
CA ASN A 140 -2.03 -22.62 1.42
C ASN A 140 -3.16 -22.83 0.39
N GLU A 141 -3.02 -23.82 -0.49
CA GLU A 141 -4.07 -24.18 -1.47
C GLU A 141 -5.35 -24.69 -0.78
N LEU A 142 -5.20 -25.47 0.30
CA LEU A 142 -6.33 -26.01 1.07
C LEU A 142 -6.86 -25.04 2.14
N PHE A 143 -6.24 -23.87 2.31
CA PHE A 143 -6.59 -22.94 3.38
C PHE A 143 -8.06 -22.51 3.37
N PRO A 144 -8.71 -22.23 2.22
CA PRO A 144 -10.13 -21.90 2.20
C PRO A 144 -11.02 -22.98 2.82
N VAL A 145 -10.64 -24.25 2.68
CA VAL A 145 -11.36 -25.41 3.22
C VAL A 145 -11.02 -25.64 4.70
N ILE A 146 -9.78 -25.35 5.10
CA ILE A 146 -9.28 -25.55 6.48
C ILE A 146 -9.64 -24.36 7.39
N LYS A 147 -9.93 -23.18 6.83
CA LYS A 147 -10.24 -21.94 7.57
C LYS A 147 -11.25 -22.12 8.71
N PRO A 148 -12.39 -22.84 8.54
CA PRO A 148 -13.34 -23.05 9.62
C PRO A 148 -12.75 -23.81 10.81
N LEU A 149 -11.84 -24.75 10.55
CA LEU A 149 -11.12 -25.52 11.57
C LEU A 149 -10.06 -24.65 12.25
N TYR A 150 -9.39 -23.77 11.50
CA TYR A 150 -8.34 -22.89 11.99
C TYR A 150 -8.87 -21.85 12.99
N THR A 151 -10.07 -21.32 12.79
CA THR A 151 -10.70 -20.35 13.70
C THR A 151 -11.57 -21.02 14.77
N TRP A 152 -11.55 -22.35 14.88
CA TRP A 152 -12.46 -23.07 15.74
C TRP A 152 -12.10 -22.95 17.23
N GLY A 153 -13.11 -22.68 18.04
CA GLY A 153 -12.97 -22.55 19.50
C GLY A 153 -12.19 -21.30 19.91
N GLN A 154 -12.39 -20.18 19.20
CA GLN A 154 -11.92 -18.87 19.62
C GLN A 154 -12.40 -18.58 21.04
N SER A 155 -11.49 -18.16 21.91
CA SER A 155 -11.83 -17.78 23.27
C SER A 155 -12.79 -16.60 23.30
N THR A 156 -13.70 -16.56 24.27
CA THR A 156 -14.56 -15.41 24.59
C THR A 156 -13.96 -14.52 25.69
N GLN A 157 -12.81 -14.92 26.25
CA GLN A 157 -12.14 -14.19 27.32
C GLN A 157 -11.52 -12.88 26.80
N GLN A 158 -11.64 -11.81 27.58
CA GLN A 158 -11.06 -10.50 27.29
C GLN A 158 -9.86 -10.25 28.22
N SER A 159 -8.74 -9.82 27.65
CA SER A 159 -7.54 -9.42 28.41
C SER A 159 -6.88 -8.24 27.72
N PHE A 160 -6.42 -7.24 28.48
CA PHE A 160 -5.87 -5.98 27.93
C PHE A 160 -6.81 -5.24 26.99
N GLY A 161 -8.14 -5.34 27.19
CA GLY A 161 -9.15 -4.72 26.33
C GLY A 161 -9.45 -5.50 25.03
N GLU A 162 -8.61 -6.47 24.66
CA GLU A 162 -8.75 -7.25 23.42
C GLU A 162 -9.63 -8.50 23.60
N PRO A 163 -10.69 -8.68 22.78
CA PRO A 163 -11.52 -9.88 22.81
C PRO A 163 -10.82 -11.09 22.17
N GLY A 164 -10.86 -12.23 22.87
CA GLY A 164 -10.31 -13.50 22.38
C GLY A 164 -8.91 -13.86 22.85
N LEU A 165 -8.38 -13.12 23.84
CA LEU A 165 -7.13 -13.42 24.51
C LEU A 165 -7.38 -14.07 25.88
N ALA A 166 -7.05 -15.36 26.00
CA ALA A 166 -7.18 -16.10 27.24
C ALA A 166 -5.83 -16.43 27.89
N PHE A 167 -5.67 -16.00 29.14
CA PHE A 167 -4.55 -16.42 29.98
C PHE A 167 -4.92 -17.63 30.84
N VAL A 168 -4.07 -18.65 30.85
CA VAL A 168 -4.29 -19.91 31.58
C VAL A 168 -4.51 -19.69 33.07
N HIS A 169 -3.78 -18.76 33.70
CA HIS A 169 -3.96 -18.48 35.13
C HIS A 169 -5.35 -17.92 35.45
N LYS A 170 -5.94 -17.11 34.55
CA LYS A 170 -7.31 -16.62 34.68
C LYS A 170 -8.32 -17.75 34.49
N SER A 171 -8.09 -18.64 33.52
CA SER A 171 -8.94 -19.83 33.32
C SER A 171 -8.90 -20.80 34.50
N LEU A 172 -7.80 -20.84 35.26
CA LEU A 172 -7.64 -21.63 36.48
C LEU A 172 -8.08 -20.88 37.76
N CYS A 173 -8.57 -19.63 37.63
CA CYS A 173 -8.91 -18.76 38.76
C CYS A 173 -7.77 -18.55 39.76
N MET A 174 -6.53 -18.42 39.26
CA MET A 174 -5.32 -18.23 40.06
C MET A 174 -4.66 -16.88 39.76
N SER A 175 -3.99 -16.29 40.76
CA SER A 175 -3.13 -15.13 40.52
C SER A 175 -1.94 -15.52 39.62
N LYS A 176 -1.43 -14.55 38.88
CA LYS A 176 -0.28 -14.76 37.98
C LYS A 176 0.97 -15.26 38.72
N PRO A 177 1.36 -14.71 39.88
CA PRO A 177 2.46 -15.27 40.69
C PRO A 177 2.20 -16.71 41.15
N ALA A 178 0.96 -17.03 41.53
CA ALA A 178 0.60 -18.40 41.95
C ALA A 178 0.71 -19.41 40.80
N PHE A 179 0.29 -19.02 39.59
CA PHE A 179 0.45 -19.85 38.41
C PHE A 179 1.92 -20.04 38.04
N ILE A 180 2.72 -18.97 38.08
CA ILE A 180 4.17 -19.03 37.84
C ILE A 180 4.85 -20.02 38.80
N LEU A 181 4.52 -19.96 40.09
CA LEU A 181 5.04 -20.89 41.09
C LEU A 181 4.60 -22.33 40.82
N LEU A 182 3.31 -22.57 40.56
CA LEU A 182 2.77 -23.89 40.25
C LEU A 182 3.46 -24.49 39.02
N PHE A 183 3.56 -23.73 37.93
CA PHE A 183 4.21 -24.17 36.70
C PHE A 183 5.69 -24.47 36.91
N THR A 184 6.38 -23.67 37.74
CA THR A 184 7.77 -23.90 38.12
C THR A 184 7.95 -25.20 38.90
N LEU A 185 7.05 -25.51 39.84
CA LEU A 185 7.08 -26.78 40.57
C LEU A 185 6.85 -27.99 39.66
N ILE A 186 5.94 -27.87 38.70
CA ILE A 186 5.70 -28.92 37.69
C ILE A 186 6.96 -29.13 36.84
N ALA A 187 7.56 -28.06 36.34
CA ALA A 187 8.77 -28.12 35.53
C ALA A 187 9.96 -28.74 36.31
N VAL A 188 10.14 -28.37 37.58
CA VAL A 188 11.12 -29.01 38.47
C VAL A 188 10.82 -30.50 38.59
N GLY A 189 9.57 -30.89 38.86
CA GLY A 189 9.15 -32.30 38.86
C GLY A 189 9.52 -33.03 37.57
N CYS A 190 9.32 -32.39 36.41
CA CYS A 190 9.72 -32.91 35.11
C CYS A 190 11.23 -33.09 34.95
N PHE A 191 12.07 -32.18 35.47
CA PHE A 191 13.54 -32.36 35.44
C PHE A 191 13.98 -33.58 36.25
N TRP A 192 13.45 -33.73 37.46
CA TRP A 192 13.76 -34.87 38.32
C TRP A 192 13.23 -36.18 37.75
N GLY A 193 12.01 -36.16 37.18
CA GLY A 193 11.40 -37.28 36.50
C GLY A 193 12.18 -37.70 35.24
N ALA A 194 12.63 -36.75 34.44
CA ALA A 194 13.46 -36.99 33.27
C ALA A 194 14.75 -37.73 33.62
N GLU A 195 15.50 -37.22 34.60
CA GLU A 195 16.75 -37.83 35.06
C GLU A 195 16.52 -39.22 35.69
N TYR A 196 15.42 -39.41 36.42
CA TYR A 196 15.03 -40.71 36.95
C TYR A 196 14.77 -41.73 35.84
N ILE A 197 13.99 -41.33 34.83
CA ILE A 197 13.63 -42.20 33.70
C ILE A 197 14.88 -42.57 32.89
N GLU A 198 15.72 -41.60 32.55
CA GLU A 198 16.98 -41.85 31.84
C GLU A 198 17.90 -42.77 32.65
N ARG A 199 18.05 -42.54 33.96
CA ARG A 199 18.84 -43.44 34.81
C ARG A 199 18.32 -44.87 34.80
N LYS A 200 16.99 -45.06 34.77
CA LYS A 200 16.36 -46.38 34.77
C LYS A 200 16.37 -47.07 33.40
N LYS A 201 16.29 -46.32 32.30
CA LYS A 201 16.10 -46.86 30.94
C LYS A 201 17.36 -46.88 30.08
N SER A 202 18.24 -45.88 30.22
CA SER A 202 19.42 -45.70 29.38
C SER A 202 20.73 -45.60 30.17
N GLY A 203 20.66 -45.46 31.50
CA GLY A 203 21.84 -45.33 32.37
C GLY A 203 22.54 -43.96 32.30
N THR A 204 21.95 -42.99 31.59
CA THR A 204 22.57 -41.67 31.29
C THR A 204 22.13 -40.53 32.22
N GLY A 205 21.22 -40.77 33.17
CA GLY A 205 20.69 -39.78 34.12
C GLY A 205 21.66 -39.40 35.24
N ILE A 206 22.79 -38.79 34.86
CA ILE A 206 23.93 -38.48 35.74
C ILE A 206 23.62 -37.39 36.78
N TYR A 207 22.58 -36.58 36.58
CA TYR A 207 22.23 -35.50 37.49
C TYR A 207 21.18 -35.90 38.53
N PHE A 208 20.63 -37.12 38.45
CA PHE A 208 19.66 -37.59 39.43
C PHE A 208 20.25 -37.57 40.85
N ASN A 209 19.64 -36.77 41.73
CA ASN A 209 20.08 -36.51 43.10
C ASN A 209 21.46 -35.82 43.23
N SER A 210 21.96 -35.20 42.15
CA SER A 210 23.20 -34.41 42.18
C SER A 210 23.04 -33.08 42.93
N PRO A 211 24.12 -32.50 43.48
CA PRO A 211 24.08 -31.15 44.06
C PRO A 211 23.64 -30.08 43.06
N PHE A 212 24.03 -30.25 41.78
CA PHE A 212 23.65 -29.35 40.70
C PHE A 212 22.13 -29.29 40.51
N LEU A 213 21.47 -30.44 40.36
CA LEU A 213 20.01 -30.47 40.12
C LEU A 213 19.22 -29.89 41.30
N LYS A 214 19.69 -30.10 42.53
CA LYS A 214 19.11 -29.51 43.75
C LYS A 214 19.23 -27.99 43.75
N ALA A 215 20.44 -27.46 43.52
CA ALA A 215 20.68 -26.02 43.47
C ALA A 215 19.91 -25.35 42.32
N PHE A 216 19.92 -25.97 41.14
CA PHE A 216 19.19 -25.51 39.95
C PHE A 216 17.68 -25.45 40.19
N SER A 217 17.11 -26.50 40.80
CA SER A 217 15.68 -26.54 41.15
C SER A 217 15.32 -25.48 42.19
N LEU A 218 16.15 -25.34 43.23
CA LEU A 218 15.94 -24.36 44.28
C LEU A 218 15.99 -22.92 43.74
N ALA A 219 16.94 -22.63 42.85
CA ALA A 219 17.06 -21.30 42.23
C ALA A 219 15.76 -20.89 41.51
N PHE A 220 15.20 -21.77 40.67
CA PHE A 220 13.94 -21.48 39.98
C PHE A 220 12.76 -21.29 40.94
N ILE A 221 12.65 -22.14 41.97
CA ILE A 221 11.60 -22.02 42.98
C ILE A 221 11.70 -20.70 43.75
N VAL A 222 12.91 -20.29 44.15
CA VAL A 222 13.15 -19.03 44.86
C VAL A 222 12.79 -17.84 43.98
N ILE A 223 13.21 -17.83 42.70
CA ILE A 223 12.86 -16.76 41.76
C ILE A 223 11.35 -16.70 41.53
N ALA A 224 10.69 -17.86 41.35
CA ALA A 224 9.24 -17.92 41.18
C ALA A 224 8.49 -17.45 42.43
N ALA A 225 8.95 -17.80 43.63
CA ALA A 225 8.38 -17.33 44.88
C ALA A 225 8.59 -15.82 45.08
N ALA A 226 9.72 -15.28 44.64
CA ALA A 226 9.99 -13.84 44.67
C ALA A 226 9.01 -13.04 43.78
N MET A 227 8.31 -13.68 42.83
CA MET A 227 7.29 -13.00 42.02
C MET A 227 6.09 -12.49 42.83
N PHE A 228 5.84 -13.04 44.01
CA PHE A 228 4.83 -12.53 44.94
C PHE A 228 5.18 -11.16 45.54
N LEU A 229 6.46 -10.74 45.45
CA LEU A 229 6.92 -9.44 45.95
C LEU A 229 6.67 -8.30 44.95
N PHE A 230 6.33 -8.61 43.69
CA PHE A 230 6.07 -7.61 42.66
C PHE A 230 4.57 -7.31 42.57
N PRO A 231 4.16 -6.04 42.43
CA PRO A 231 2.77 -5.68 42.22
C PRO A 231 2.26 -6.22 40.88
N ASP A 232 1.00 -6.69 40.86
CA ASP A 232 0.32 -7.12 39.63
C ASP A 232 0.04 -5.89 38.75
N LEU A 233 1.00 -5.55 37.88
CA LEU A 233 0.90 -4.42 36.93
C LEU A 233 -0.16 -4.60 35.83
N GLU A 234 -0.96 -5.68 35.86
CA GLU A 234 -2.16 -5.80 35.02
C GLU A 234 -3.30 -4.86 35.45
N THR A 235 -3.25 -4.30 36.68
CA THR A 235 -4.19 -3.27 37.14
C THR A 235 -3.61 -1.86 36.94
N GLY A 236 -3.28 -1.53 35.70
CA GLY A 236 -2.85 -0.20 35.29
C GLY A 236 -4.02 0.70 34.88
N ILE A 237 -5.05 0.84 35.72
CA ILE A 237 -5.98 1.99 35.67
C ILE A 237 -6.15 2.46 37.12
N PRO A 238 -5.76 3.69 37.47
CA PRO A 238 -6.03 4.25 38.79
C PRO A 238 -7.54 4.22 39.05
N ARG A 239 -7.96 3.59 40.14
CA ARG A 239 -9.37 3.55 40.61
C ARG A 239 -9.81 4.81 41.36
N ASP A 240 -8.98 5.83 41.40
CA ASP A 240 -9.23 7.05 42.15
C ASP A 240 -9.26 8.26 41.21
N ALA A 241 -10.30 8.35 40.40
CA ALA A 241 -10.78 9.65 39.95
C ALA A 241 -11.92 10.01 40.89
N GLU A 242 -11.73 11.08 41.65
CA GLU A 242 -12.71 11.70 42.52
C GLU A 242 -14.11 11.64 41.89
N ARG A 243 -15.05 11.02 42.60
CA ARG A 243 -16.47 11.12 42.30
C ARG A 243 -16.89 12.58 42.44
N VAL A 244 -16.73 13.34 41.37
CA VAL A 244 -17.48 14.57 41.16
C VAL A 244 -18.93 14.12 40.98
N SER A 245 -19.72 14.25 42.03
CA SER A 245 -21.18 14.06 41.95
C SER A 245 -21.73 15.03 40.91
N ASN A 246 -22.15 14.51 39.76
CA ASN A 246 -22.66 15.30 38.65
C ASN A 246 -24.20 15.24 38.66
N PRO A 247 -24.96 16.36 38.58
CA PRO A 247 -26.35 16.42 39.07
C PRO A 247 -27.44 16.02 38.07
N LEU A 248 -27.12 15.36 36.95
CA LEU A 248 -28.09 15.11 35.86
C LEU A 248 -28.25 13.64 35.45
N TYR A 249 -27.28 12.80 35.80
CA TYR A 249 -27.43 11.34 35.76
C TYR A 249 -27.18 10.83 37.17
N THR A 250 -28.15 10.10 37.72
CA THR A 250 -28.09 9.62 39.10
C THR A 250 -27.06 8.51 39.29
N SER A 251 -26.54 7.93 38.19
CA SER A 251 -25.45 6.95 38.19
C SER A 251 -24.69 6.89 36.85
N GLU A 252 -23.48 6.34 36.88
CA GLU A 252 -22.68 6.07 35.67
C GLU A 252 -23.33 5.01 34.74
N GLN A 253 -24.24 4.20 35.28
CA GLN A 253 -25.03 3.27 34.48
C GLN A 253 -26.03 4.00 33.57
N GLU A 254 -26.59 5.13 33.99
CA GLU A 254 -27.49 5.93 33.15
C GLU A 254 -26.73 6.62 32.01
N LEU A 255 -25.50 7.09 32.28
CA LEU A 255 -24.63 7.64 31.23
C LEU A 255 -24.22 6.57 30.22
N LEU A 256 -23.84 5.38 30.68
CA LEU A 256 -23.51 4.28 29.77
C LEU A 256 -24.74 3.81 28.98
N LYS A 257 -25.94 3.93 29.55
CA LYS A 257 -27.19 3.64 28.86
C LYS A 257 -27.47 4.67 27.77
N SER A 258 -27.33 5.97 28.04
CA SER A 258 -27.53 7.00 26.99
C SER A 258 -26.50 6.91 25.86
N VAL A 259 -25.26 6.51 26.17
CA VAL A 259 -24.24 6.19 25.14
C VAL A 259 -24.62 4.94 24.35
N ALA A 260 -25.14 3.89 25.01
CA ALA A 260 -25.60 2.68 24.33
C ALA A 260 -26.83 2.93 23.44
N ASP A 261 -27.69 3.87 23.84
CA ASP A 261 -28.88 4.30 23.10
C ASP A 261 -28.56 5.41 22.07
N ALA A 262 -27.27 5.79 21.92
CA ALA A 262 -26.75 6.79 20.98
C ALA A 262 -27.37 8.20 21.11
N GLU A 263 -27.85 8.59 22.31
CA GLU A 263 -28.51 9.89 22.56
C GLU A 263 -27.57 11.10 22.39
N ASP A 264 -26.27 10.84 22.28
CA ASP A 264 -25.19 11.82 22.11
C ASP A 264 -24.67 11.95 20.68
N HIS A 265 -25.26 11.19 19.77
CA HIS A 265 -24.93 11.20 18.36
C HIS A 265 -25.85 12.16 17.60
N VAL A 266 -25.34 12.66 16.47
CA VAL A 266 -26.13 13.32 15.43
C VAL A 266 -25.90 12.55 14.15
N GLU A 267 -27.00 12.06 13.58
CA GLU A 267 -26.98 11.34 12.31
C GLU A 267 -26.55 12.26 11.16
N ALA A 268 -25.89 11.68 10.16
CA ALA A 268 -25.33 12.45 9.06
C ALA A 268 -26.40 13.22 8.26
N GLU A 269 -27.55 12.58 8.02
CA GLU A 269 -28.67 13.18 7.27
C GLU A 269 -29.30 14.35 8.01
N ASP A 270 -29.46 14.22 9.34
CA ASP A 270 -29.96 15.31 10.19
C ASP A 270 -29.00 16.49 10.17
N LEU A 271 -27.70 16.23 10.33
CA LEU A 271 -26.68 17.29 10.26
C LEU A 271 -26.65 17.95 8.88
N ALA A 272 -26.78 17.17 7.81
CA ALA A 272 -26.82 17.68 6.45
C ALA A 272 -28.01 18.61 6.24
N ALA A 273 -29.20 18.22 6.72
CA ALA A 273 -30.41 19.04 6.68
C ALA A 273 -30.23 20.34 7.48
N TYR A 274 -29.72 20.27 8.72
CA TYR A 274 -29.50 21.45 9.55
C TYR A 274 -28.54 22.47 8.91
N LEU A 275 -27.46 21.97 8.30
CA LEU A 275 -26.47 22.81 7.63
C LEU A 275 -26.99 23.37 6.30
N TYR A 276 -27.80 22.60 5.57
CA TYR A 276 -28.45 23.05 4.34
C TYR A 276 -29.47 24.16 4.59
N ASP A 277 -30.24 24.05 5.68
CA ASP A 277 -31.22 25.04 6.12
C ASP A 277 -30.59 26.26 6.84
N ARG A 278 -29.25 26.28 6.98
CA ARG A 278 -28.46 27.34 7.64
C ARG A 278 -28.94 27.65 9.07
N ASN A 279 -29.22 26.63 9.87
CA ASN A 279 -29.67 26.81 11.24
C ASN A 279 -28.58 27.49 12.11
N PRO A 280 -28.79 28.73 12.60
CA PRO A 280 -27.76 29.46 13.34
C PRO A 280 -27.51 28.95 14.76
N ASN A 281 -28.37 28.05 15.27
CA ASN A 281 -28.31 27.54 16.65
C ASN A 281 -27.44 26.30 16.81
N ILE A 282 -26.83 25.79 15.73
CA ILE A 282 -25.93 24.64 15.75
C ILE A 282 -24.52 25.11 15.39
N ALA A 283 -23.53 24.71 16.20
CA ALA A 283 -22.12 24.91 15.91
C ALA A 283 -21.50 23.58 15.49
N VAL A 284 -20.84 23.55 14.34
CA VAL A 284 -20.16 22.34 13.86
C VAL A 284 -18.66 22.56 13.98
N VAL A 285 -17.97 21.60 14.60
CA VAL A 285 -16.56 21.73 14.97
C VAL A 285 -15.76 20.57 14.40
N ASP A 286 -14.79 20.91 13.58
CA ASP A 286 -13.81 19.98 13.05
C ASP A 286 -12.60 19.92 13.98
N VAL A 287 -12.36 18.76 14.59
CA VAL A 287 -11.25 18.56 15.54
C VAL A 287 -9.98 17.99 14.87
N ARG A 288 -9.95 17.91 13.54
CA ARG A 288 -8.78 17.45 12.77
C ARG A 288 -7.69 18.53 12.72
N PRO A 289 -6.45 18.16 12.35
CA PRO A 289 -5.42 19.14 12.03
C PRO A 289 -5.89 20.14 10.97
N GLU A 290 -5.44 21.39 11.08
CA GLU A 290 -5.82 22.48 10.16
C GLU A 290 -5.61 22.12 8.68
N ALA A 291 -4.55 21.38 8.35
CA ALA A 291 -4.29 20.91 7.00
C ALA A 291 -5.42 20.02 6.43
N GLU A 292 -6.00 19.14 7.25
CA GLU A 292 -7.11 18.28 6.84
C GLU A 292 -8.43 19.05 6.73
N PHE A 293 -8.63 20.06 7.60
CA PHE A 293 -9.75 20.98 7.52
C PHE A 293 -9.71 21.81 6.21
N LEU A 294 -8.54 22.36 5.86
CA LEU A 294 -8.34 23.12 4.63
C LEU A 294 -8.53 22.26 3.37
N ALA A 295 -8.19 20.97 3.43
CA ALA A 295 -8.38 20.06 2.30
C ALA A 295 -9.87 19.83 1.98
N PHE A 296 -10.70 19.58 3.00
CA PHE A 296 -12.14 19.52 2.89
C PHE A 296 -12.77 19.50 4.29
N HIS A 297 -13.77 20.32 4.54
CA HIS A 297 -14.55 20.34 5.78
C HIS A 297 -16.03 20.54 5.48
N LEU A 298 -16.91 20.23 6.45
CA LEU A 298 -18.34 20.51 6.31
C LEU A 298 -18.54 22.03 6.26
N ARG A 299 -19.35 22.50 5.31
CA ARG A 299 -19.60 23.93 5.13
C ARG A 299 -20.16 24.56 6.41
N GLY A 300 -19.56 25.66 6.86
CA GLY A 300 -19.91 26.33 8.11
C GLY A 300 -19.29 25.73 9.38
N ALA A 301 -18.48 24.67 9.26
CA ALA A 301 -17.71 24.14 10.37
C ALA A 301 -16.51 25.04 10.73
N VAL A 302 -16.14 25.04 12.00
CA VAL A 302 -14.96 25.75 12.51
C VAL A 302 -13.89 24.74 12.91
N ASN A 303 -12.64 24.95 12.51
CA ASN A 303 -11.53 24.14 13.00
C ASN A 303 -11.16 24.55 14.42
N VAL A 304 -11.20 23.60 15.35
CA VAL A 304 -10.78 23.82 16.74
C VAL A 304 -9.95 22.64 17.20
N GLN A 305 -8.70 22.91 17.57
CA GLN A 305 -7.81 21.86 18.06
C GLN A 305 -8.28 21.37 19.43
N LEU A 306 -8.07 20.08 19.73
CA LEU A 306 -8.54 19.44 20.96
C LEU A 306 -8.22 20.23 22.26
N PRO A 307 -7.02 20.84 22.44
CA PRO A 307 -6.72 21.63 23.64
C PRO A 307 -7.55 22.91 23.79
N GLU A 308 -8.09 23.44 22.69
CA GLU A 308 -8.81 24.72 22.64
C GLU A 308 -10.33 24.53 22.74
N LEU A 309 -10.82 23.30 22.63
CA LEU A 309 -12.23 22.95 22.70
C LEU A 309 -12.95 23.46 23.96
N PRO A 310 -12.38 23.42 25.18
CA PRO A 310 -13.07 23.96 26.35
C PRO A 310 -13.36 25.46 26.24
N ALA A 311 -12.43 26.23 25.68
CA ALA A 311 -12.62 27.67 25.48
C ALA A 311 -13.69 27.94 24.39
N PHE A 312 -13.70 27.14 23.34
CA PHE A 312 -14.73 27.20 22.30
C PHE A 312 -16.12 26.84 22.84
N ALA A 313 -16.22 25.78 23.65
CA ALA A 313 -17.47 25.32 24.26
C ALA A 313 -18.05 26.38 25.20
N GLU A 314 -17.22 27.04 26.03
CA GLU A 314 -17.67 28.13 26.90
C GLU A 314 -18.21 29.33 26.11
N LYS A 315 -17.57 29.67 24.98
CA LYS A 315 -17.98 30.77 24.11
C LYS A 315 -19.31 30.49 23.37
N ASN A 316 -19.64 29.20 23.16
CA ASN A 316 -20.81 28.76 22.39
C ASN A 316 -21.83 27.98 23.26
N LYS A 317 -21.82 28.20 24.58
CA LYS A 317 -22.73 27.51 25.52
C LYS A 317 -24.21 27.85 25.33
N ASP A 318 -24.50 28.92 24.59
CA ASP A 318 -25.83 29.39 24.20
C ASP A 318 -26.38 28.66 22.95
N LYS A 319 -25.53 27.91 22.22
CA LYS A 319 -25.96 27.09 21.09
C LYS A 319 -26.79 25.90 21.56
N GLU A 320 -27.75 25.50 20.73
CA GLU A 320 -28.59 24.32 20.98
C GLU A 320 -27.77 23.03 20.91
N LYS A 321 -26.88 22.92 19.91
CA LYS A 321 -25.97 21.79 19.73
C LYS A 321 -24.60 22.24 19.25
N ILE A 322 -23.55 21.63 19.79
CA ILE A 322 -22.17 21.71 19.33
C ILE A 322 -21.82 20.31 18.82
N VAL A 323 -21.70 20.13 17.52
CA VAL A 323 -21.43 18.83 16.90
C VAL A 323 -19.95 18.73 16.57
N LEU A 324 -19.25 17.81 17.25
CA LEU A 324 -17.85 17.52 17.01
C LEU A 324 -17.71 16.44 15.95
N TYR A 325 -16.78 16.61 15.01
CA TYR A 325 -16.45 15.56 14.05
C TYR A 325 -14.96 15.53 13.71
N SER A 326 -14.53 14.36 13.24
CA SER A 326 -13.22 14.08 12.64
C SER A 326 -13.44 13.11 11.47
N ASN A 327 -12.38 12.48 10.91
CA ASN A 327 -12.55 11.50 9.84
C ASN A 327 -13.38 10.28 10.30
N GLY A 328 -13.32 9.96 11.59
CA GLY A 328 -14.18 8.99 12.28
C GLY A 328 -14.53 9.48 13.68
N MET A 329 -15.12 8.61 14.51
CA MET A 329 -15.74 9.01 15.78
C MET A 329 -14.80 9.08 16.99
N THR A 330 -13.60 8.49 16.92
CA THR A 330 -12.76 8.26 18.11
C THR A 330 -12.35 9.54 18.85
N HIS A 331 -11.74 10.51 18.16
CA HIS A 331 -11.32 11.76 18.80
C HIS A 331 -12.50 12.65 19.23
N PRO A 332 -13.56 12.81 18.41
CA PRO A 332 -14.78 13.52 18.83
C PRO A 332 -15.43 12.91 20.08
N ALA A 333 -15.53 11.58 20.18
CA ALA A 333 -16.14 10.91 21.33
C ALA A 333 -15.35 11.18 22.62
N GLN A 334 -14.01 11.04 22.56
CA GLN A 334 -13.13 11.36 23.69
C GLN A 334 -13.23 12.84 24.09
N ALA A 335 -13.31 13.74 23.12
CA ALA A 335 -13.44 15.17 23.36
C ALA A 335 -14.79 15.54 24.00
N ARG A 336 -15.88 14.99 23.46
CA ARG A 336 -17.24 15.13 24.00
C ARG A 336 -17.31 14.63 25.44
N ASP A 337 -16.75 13.46 25.75
CA ASP A 337 -16.74 12.91 27.11
C ASP A 337 -15.94 13.79 28.09
N SER A 338 -14.81 14.33 27.64
CA SER A 338 -14.03 15.28 28.42
C SER A 338 -14.83 16.54 28.72
N LEU A 339 -15.42 17.17 27.71
CA LEU A 339 -16.27 18.36 27.85
C LEU A 339 -17.52 18.08 28.71
N PHE A 340 -18.07 16.87 28.61
CA PHE A 340 -19.18 16.43 29.44
C PHE A 340 -18.80 16.40 30.93
N ARG A 341 -17.62 15.87 31.28
CA ARG A 341 -17.12 15.90 32.67
C ARG A 341 -16.86 17.32 33.17
N MET A 342 -16.57 18.26 32.27
CA MET A 342 -16.37 19.68 32.56
C MET A 342 -17.68 20.48 32.71
N GLY A 343 -18.84 19.88 32.46
CA GLY A 343 -20.14 20.54 32.65
C GLY A 343 -20.87 20.94 31.36
N TYR A 344 -20.25 20.79 30.19
CA TYR A 344 -20.92 21.07 28.91
C TYR A 344 -21.88 19.93 28.55
N ARG A 345 -23.11 20.26 28.12
CA ARG A 345 -24.19 19.27 27.93
C ARG A 345 -24.76 19.26 26.52
N ASN A 346 -24.55 20.33 25.77
CA ASN A 346 -24.99 20.53 24.40
C ASN A 346 -23.95 20.06 23.38
N VAL A 347 -23.04 19.14 23.75
CA VAL A 347 -21.96 18.67 22.87
C VAL A 347 -22.27 17.26 22.38
N TYR A 348 -22.32 17.09 21.08
CA TYR A 348 -22.68 15.86 20.37
C TYR A 348 -21.56 15.44 19.41
N ILE A 349 -21.60 14.21 18.93
CA ILE A 349 -20.67 13.69 17.92
C ILE A 349 -21.40 13.34 16.63
N LEU A 350 -20.74 13.53 15.50
CA LEU A 350 -21.26 13.08 14.21
C LEU A 350 -21.09 11.56 14.06
N THR A 351 -22.20 10.86 13.84
CA THR A 351 -22.22 9.41 13.56
C THR A 351 -21.32 9.08 12.37
N ASP A 352 -20.44 8.09 12.53
CA ASP A 352 -19.42 7.65 11.56
C ASP A 352 -18.45 8.74 11.05
N GLY A 353 -18.46 9.92 11.68
CA GLY A 353 -17.61 11.06 11.34
C GLY A 353 -17.79 11.56 9.90
N LEU A 354 -16.77 12.27 9.41
CA LEU A 354 -16.77 12.82 8.05
C LEU A 354 -16.83 11.73 6.98
N THR A 355 -16.21 10.56 7.25
CA THR A 355 -16.24 9.43 6.31
C THR A 355 -17.65 8.89 6.14
N GLY A 356 -18.38 8.70 7.25
CA GLY A 356 -19.79 8.32 7.26
C GLY A 356 -20.66 9.35 6.55
N PHE A 357 -20.49 10.63 6.89
CA PHE A 357 -21.22 11.73 6.25
C PHE A 357 -21.03 11.73 4.73
N VAL A 358 -19.80 11.54 4.26
CA VAL A 358 -19.52 11.45 2.81
C VAL A 358 -20.20 10.20 2.21
N ALA A 359 -20.18 9.06 2.89
CA ALA A 359 -20.78 7.83 2.42
C ALA A 359 -22.32 7.89 2.35
N GLU A 360 -22.96 8.53 3.33
CA GLU A 360 -24.41 8.54 3.50
C GLU A 360 -25.10 9.75 2.89
N CYS A 361 -24.49 10.93 2.92
CA CYS A 361 -25.10 12.16 2.40
C CYS A 361 -24.54 12.57 1.04
N LEU A 362 -23.25 12.33 0.81
CA LEU A 362 -22.56 12.88 -0.37
C LEU A 362 -22.26 11.83 -1.45
N LYS A 363 -22.35 10.53 -1.17
CA LYS A 363 -22.13 9.47 -2.16
C LYS A 363 -23.24 9.49 -3.20
N PRO A 364 -22.92 9.62 -4.50
CA PRO A 364 -23.93 9.77 -5.54
C PRO A 364 -24.77 8.50 -5.64
N ALA A 365 -26.05 8.69 -5.95
CA ALA A 365 -27.05 7.62 -6.08
C ALA A 365 -26.56 6.45 -6.94
N SER A 366 -25.81 6.73 -8.03
CA SER A 366 -25.29 5.73 -8.97
C SER A 366 -24.18 4.82 -8.41
N LEU A 367 -23.54 5.19 -7.30
CA LEU A 367 -22.47 4.42 -6.67
C LEU A 367 -22.96 3.64 -5.44
N ARG A 368 -24.24 3.73 -5.09
CA ARG A 368 -24.83 2.97 -3.98
C ARG A 368 -25.17 1.55 -4.43
N GLY A 369 -25.02 0.60 -3.51
CA GLY A 369 -25.27 -0.82 -3.78
C GLY A 369 -26.75 -1.16 -3.94
N GLU A 370 -27.63 -0.34 -3.35
CA GLU A 370 -29.08 -0.48 -3.45
C GLU A 370 -29.70 0.67 -4.27
N PRO A 371 -30.76 0.40 -5.05
CA PRO A 371 -31.47 1.44 -5.79
C PRO A 371 -32.12 2.44 -4.84
N VAL A 372 -31.81 3.73 -4.99
CA VAL A 372 -32.46 4.82 -4.26
C VAL A 372 -33.64 5.38 -5.05
N SER A 373 -34.63 5.91 -4.34
CA SER A 373 -35.79 6.56 -4.96
C SER A 373 -35.40 7.86 -5.67
N ALA A 374 -36.24 8.32 -6.59
CA ALA A 374 -36.00 9.58 -7.31
C ALA A 374 -35.95 10.81 -6.39
N ALA A 375 -36.70 10.78 -5.28
CA ALA A 375 -36.72 11.85 -4.28
C ALA A 375 -35.41 11.89 -3.48
N GLU A 376 -34.94 10.74 -3.00
CA GLU A 376 -33.65 10.63 -2.30
C GLU A 376 -32.48 10.99 -3.23
N ALA A 377 -32.52 10.57 -4.50
CA ALA A 377 -31.50 10.94 -5.48
C ALA A 377 -31.45 12.46 -5.71
N ALA A 378 -32.60 13.14 -5.75
CA ALA A 378 -32.66 14.60 -5.87
C ALA A 378 -32.10 15.30 -4.63
N GLN A 379 -32.42 14.81 -3.43
CA GLN A 379 -31.89 15.32 -2.16
C GLN A 379 -30.37 15.15 -2.05
N ILE A 380 -29.85 13.96 -2.37
CA ILE A 380 -28.40 13.68 -2.41
C ILE A 380 -27.70 14.63 -3.38
N ASN A 381 -28.28 14.88 -4.56
CA ASN A 381 -27.72 15.81 -5.54
C ASN A 381 -27.71 17.26 -5.01
N ALA A 382 -28.77 17.70 -4.34
CA ALA A 382 -28.86 19.03 -3.73
C ALA A 382 -27.82 19.21 -2.60
N TRP A 383 -27.64 18.21 -1.74
CA TRP A 383 -26.60 18.23 -0.71
C TRP A 383 -25.19 18.22 -1.32
N ARG A 384 -24.95 17.39 -2.33
CA ARG A 384 -23.66 17.38 -3.06
C ARG A 384 -23.35 18.75 -3.65
N GLU A 385 -24.32 19.40 -4.28
CA GLU A 385 -24.15 20.75 -4.82
C GLU A 385 -23.86 21.78 -3.70
N TYR A 386 -24.51 21.67 -2.55
CA TYR A 386 -24.30 22.59 -1.44
C TYR A 386 -22.94 22.44 -0.73
N PHE A 387 -22.53 21.20 -0.46
CA PHE A 387 -21.31 20.88 0.29
C PHE A 387 -20.05 20.81 -0.59
N TYR A 388 -20.17 20.49 -1.89
CA TYR A 388 -19.05 20.54 -2.85
C TYR A 388 -19.08 21.78 -3.77
N GLY A 389 -20.19 22.51 -3.84
CA GLY A 389 -20.27 23.76 -4.59
C GLY A 389 -19.44 24.85 -3.93
N GLN A 390 -18.66 25.56 -4.74
CA GLN A 390 -17.70 26.55 -4.25
C GLN A 390 -18.37 27.70 -3.50
N GLU A 391 -17.76 28.09 -2.38
CA GLU A 391 -17.81 29.45 -1.86
C GLU A 391 -16.72 30.23 -2.60
N GLU A 392 -17.04 31.38 -3.19
CA GLU A 392 -16.05 32.26 -3.84
C GLU A 392 -14.93 32.54 -2.84
N ALA A 393 -13.76 31.95 -3.08
CA ALA A 393 -12.56 32.30 -2.36
C ALA A 393 -12.26 33.78 -2.62
N VAL A 394 -12.04 34.53 -1.54
CA VAL A 394 -11.50 35.89 -1.60
C VAL A 394 -10.28 35.88 -2.52
N PRO A 395 -10.25 36.66 -3.60
CA PRO A 395 -9.11 36.66 -4.51
C PRO A 395 -7.86 37.14 -3.76
N ASP A 396 -6.83 36.31 -3.71
CA ASP A 396 -5.47 36.80 -3.61
C ASP A 396 -5.18 37.54 -4.93
N GLU A 397 -5.20 38.87 -4.87
CA GLU A 397 -4.75 39.77 -5.93
C GLU A 397 -3.23 39.62 -6.16
N SER A 398 -2.74 38.44 -6.55
CA SER A 398 -1.38 38.33 -7.07
C SER A 398 -1.15 37.07 -7.91
N LYS A 399 -1.44 37.22 -9.22
CA LYS A 399 -0.64 36.82 -10.41
C LYS A 399 -1.55 36.28 -11.52
N ASP A 400 -1.99 37.23 -12.34
CA ASP A 400 -2.30 37.13 -13.76
C ASP A 400 -2.79 35.76 -14.25
N GLY A 401 -4.12 35.69 -14.48
CA GLY A 401 -4.77 34.76 -15.38
C GLY A 401 -4.38 34.97 -16.85
N ALA A 402 -3.08 34.99 -17.13
CA ALA A 402 -2.56 34.93 -18.48
C ALA A 402 -2.56 33.47 -18.94
N MET A 403 -3.44 33.15 -19.89
CA MET A 403 -3.41 31.91 -20.66
C MET A 403 -1.97 31.69 -21.19
N LEU A 404 -1.41 30.50 -20.97
CA LEU A 404 -0.08 30.14 -21.46
C LEU A 404 0.01 30.35 -22.99
N PRO A 405 1.19 30.70 -23.53
CA PRO A 405 1.33 31.07 -24.93
C PRO A 405 0.82 29.96 -25.86
N PRO A 406 0.15 30.31 -26.97
CA PRO A 406 -0.55 29.35 -27.84
C PRO A 406 0.37 28.34 -28.56
N ASN A 407 1.69 28.53 -28.51
CA ASN A 407 2.68 27.66 -29.13
C ASN A 407 3.67 27.15 -28.09
N LEU A 408 3.38 25.98 -27.53
CA LEU A 408 4.32 25.30 -26.64
C LEU A 408 5.46 24.65 -27.46
N PRO A 409 6.71 24.66 -26.96
CA PRO A 409 7.89 24.17 -27.68
C PRO A 409 7.97 22.64 -27.88
N GLY A 410 6.92 21.89 -27.53
CA GLY A 410 6.92 20.42 -27.46
C GLY A 410 7.69 19.88 -26.25
N LEU A 411 8.93 20.33 -26.04
CA LEU A 411 9.72 20.04 -24.83
C LEU A 411 9.74 21.24 -23.90
N ALA A 412 9.34 21.03 -22.65
CA ALA A 412 9.44 22.05 -21.60
C ALA A 412 10.74 21.91 -20.81
N ASP A 413 11.42 23.03 -20.57
CA ASP A 413 12.55 23.06 -19.65
C ASP A 413 12.09 22.90 -18.18
N THR A 414 12.94 22.31 -17.36
CA THR A 414 12.74 22.18 -15.90
C THR A 414 12.60 23.55 -15.22
N GLU A 415 13.34 24.55 -15.66
CA GLU A 415 13.21 25.93 -15.16
C GLU A 415 11.83 26.50 -15.48
N TRP A 416 11.38 26.35 -16.73
CA TRP A 416 10.06 26.82 -17.13
C TRP A 416 8.97 26.17 -16.29
N LEU A 417 9.01 24.85 -16.10
CA LEU A 417 7.99 24.18 -15.28
C LEU A 417 8.04 24.68 -13.83
N ALA A 418 9.23 24.85 -13.24
CA ALA A 418 9.39 25.36 -11.87
C ALA A 418 8.77 26.75 -11.67
N GLU A 419 8.95 27.67 -12.62
CA GLU A 419 8.34 29.00 -12.61
C GLU A 419 6.81 28.98 -12.75
N ASN A 420 6.28 27.90 -13.34
CA ASN A 420 4.88 27.78 -13.72
C ASN A 420 4.07 26.81 -12.82
N LEU A 421 4.69 26.08 -11.89
CA LEU A 421 4.04 25.05 -11.02
C LEU A 421 2.74 25.50 -10.32
N LYS A 422 2.59 26.80 -10.05
CA LYS A 422 1.45 27.38 -9.32
C LYS A 422 0.42 28.04 -10.24
N ARG A 423 0.65 28.09 -11.55
CA ARG A 423 -0.31 28.70 -12.48
C ARG A 423 -1.53 27.81 -12.66
N MET A 424 -2.71 28.43 -12.65
CA MET A 424 -3.95 27.74 -13.00
C MET A 424 -3.91 27.25 -14.45
N GLY A 425 -4.56 26.12 -14.72
CA GLY A 425 -4.62 25.53 -16.06
C GLY A 425 -3.41 24.67 -16.45
N ILE A 426 -2.45 24.44 -15.55
CA ILE A 426 -1.38 23.45 -15.76
C ILE A 426 -1.75 22.13 -15.08
N LYS A 427 -1.64 21.04 -15.83
CA LYS A 427 -1.82 19.67 -15.34
C LYS A 427 -0.53 18.89 -15.55
N ILE A 428 -0.03 18.25 -14.51
CA ILE A 428 1.21 17.47 -14.59
C ILE A 428 0.84 16.00 -14.47
N ILE A 429 1.24 15.20 -15.46
CA ILE A 429 0.97 13.76 -15.51
C ILE A 429 2.31 13.02 -15.48
N ASP A 430 2.51 12.19 -14.47
CA ASP A 430 3.74 11.42 -14.26
C ASP A 430 3.52 9.96 -14.69
N SER A 431 4.32 9.50 -15.65
CA SER A 431 4.24 8.15 -16.21
C SER A 431 5.17 7.14 -15.52
N ARG A 432 5.89 7.54 -14.46
CA ARG A 432 6.72 6.63 -13.68
C ARG A 432 5.86 5.57 -12.98
N ASN A 433 6.50 4.48 -12.57
CA ASN A 433 5.77 3.45 -11.84
C ASN A 433 5.31 3.98 -10.47
N GLN A 434 4.19 3.45 -9.97
CA GLN A 434 3.58 3.93 -8.73
C GLN A 434 4.54 3.92 -7.52
N PRO A 435 5.40 2.88 -7.33
CA PRO A 435 6.38 2.90 -6.23
C PRO A 435 7.40 4.05 -6.30
N GLU A 436 7.94 4.36 -7.49
CA GLU A 436 8.87 5.49 -7.68
C GLU A 436 8.16 6.82 -7.42
N TYR A 437 6.95 6.98 -7.94
CA TYR A 437 6.12 8.17 -7.72
C TYR A 437 5.81 8.39 -6.23
N ASN A 438 5.42 7.34 -5.51
CA ASN A 438 5.05 7.44 -4.09
C ASN A 438 6.23 7.82 -3.19
N LYS A 439 7.47 7.57 -3.61
CA LYS A 439 8.66 7.99 -2.87
C LYS A 439 8.84 9.51 -2.93
N ASN A 440 8.70 10.07 -4.11
CA ASN A 440 8.69 11.51 -4.38
C ASN A 440 8.25 11.79 -5.82
N HIS A 441 7.60 12.93 -6.02
CA HIS A 441 7.12 13.37 -7.32
C HIS A 441 7.13 14.90 -7.44
N LEU A 442 6.82 15.40 -8.62
CA LEU A 442 6.69 16.84 -8.83
C LEU A 442 5.44 17.35 -8.08
N PRO A 443 5.49 18.53 -7.43
CA PRO A 443 4.30 19.12 -6.83
C PRO A 443 3.14 19.21 -7.83
N ASN A 444 1.93 18.88 -7.39
CA ASN A 444 0.70 18.88 -8.19
C ASN A 444 0.65 17.89 -9.37
N SER A 445 1.56 16.91 -9.45
CA SER A 445 1.47 15.85 -10.47
C SER A 445 0.48 14.75 -10.10
N VAL A 446 -0.02 14.03 -11.10
CA VAL A 446 -0.82 12.81 -10.93
C VAL A 446 -0.13 11.65 -11.64
N ALA A 447 0.02 10.52 -10.93
CA ALA A 447 0.58 9.31 -11.51
C ALA A 447 -0.44 8.58 -12.40
N ILE A 448 -0.02 8.17 -13.60
CA ILE A 448 -0.80 7.23 -14.41
C ILE A 448 0.10 6.37 -15.29
N SER A 449 -0.22 5.07 -15.39
CA SER A 449 0.49 4.20 -16.32
C SER A 449 0.10 4.52 -17.76
N CYS A 450 1.07 4.58 -18.67
CA CYS A 450 0.79 4.70 -20.10
C CYS A 450 -0.05 3.53 -20.64
N GLU A 451 0.03 2.34 -20.00
CA GLU A 451 -0.79 1.18 -20.36
C GLU A 451 -2.28 1.37 -20.01
N SER A 452 -2.63 2.30 -19.10
CA SER A 452 -4.02 2.63 -18.80
C SER A 452 -4.74 3.28 -20.00
N PHE A 453 -4.02 3.76 -21.00
CA PHE A 453 -4.59 4.33 -22.23
C PHE A 453 -4.68 3.33 -23.37
N ARG A 454 -4.33 2.06 -23.13
CA ARG A 454 -4.28 1.00 -24.14
C ARG A 454 -5.17 -0.16 -23.76
N GLY A 455 -5.64 -0.89 -24.76
CA GLY A 455 -6.50 -2.04 -24.57
C GLY A 455 -6.57 -2.95 -25.78
N VAL A 456 -7.56 -3.83 -25.78
CA VAL A 456 -7.88 -4.68 -26.94
C VAL A 456 -8.99 -4.00 -27.73
N VAL A 457 -8.69 -3.52 -28.94
CA VAL A 457 -9.68 -2.88 -29.82
C VAL A 457 -9.75 -3.67 -31.11
N GLY A 458 -10.95 -4.09 -31.50
CA GLY A 458 -11.15 -4.88 -32.73
C GLY A 458 -10.39 -6.22 -32.74
N GLY A 459 -10.08 -6.79 -31.57
CA GLY A 459 -9.30 -8.03 -31.43
C GLY A 459 -7.79 -7.85 -31.51
N VAL A 460 -7.30 -6.62 -31.65
CA VAL A 460 -5.86 -6.31 -31.63
C VAL A 460 -5.48 -5.83 -30.23
N PRO A 461 -4.50 -6.47 -29.56
CA PRO A 461 -4.08 -6.07 -28.22
C PRO A 461 -3.17 -4.83 -28.25
N SER A 462 -3.11 -4.14 -27.11
CA SER A 462 -2.15 -3.08 -26.83
C SER A 462 -2.22 -1.91 -27.82
N VAL A 463 -3.41 -1.58 -28.30
CA VAL A 463 -3.69 -0.39 -29.11
C VAL A 463 -4.33 0.69 -28.25
N LEU A 464 -4.17 1.95 -28.64
CA LEU A 464 -4.70 3.08 -27.90
C LEU A 464 -6.24 3.02 -27.85
N LEU A 465 -6.83 3.37 -26.70
CA LEU A 465 -8.27 3.28 -26.47
C LEU A 465 -9.09 4.22 -27.39
N PRO A 466 -10.39 3.94 -27.60
CA PRO A 466 -11.29 4.84 -28.32
C PRO A 466 -11.38 6.23 -27.67
N ALA A 467 -11.65 7.26 -28.49
CA ALA A 467 -11.68 8.65 -28.06
C ALA A 467 -12.65 8.90 -26.88
N GLU A 468 -13.80 8.23 -26.85
CA GLU A 468 -14.78 8.35 -25.77
C GLU A 468 -14.20 7.89 -24.43
N MET A 469 -13.43 6.80 -24.41
CA MET A 469 -12.80 6.29 -23.19
C MET A 469 -11.66 7.20 -22.73
N LEU A 470 -10.85 7.69 -23.67
CA LEU A 470 -9.76 8.61 -23.36
C LEU A 470 -10.27 9.94 -22.78
N ALA A 471 -11.32 10.51 -23.38
CA ALA A 471 -11.94 11.74 -22.89
C ALA A 471 -12.51 11.55 -21.47
N GLU A 472 -13.13 10.40 -21.20
CA GLU A 472 -13.64 10.10 -19.87
C GLU A 472 -12.52 9.93 -18.84
N GLN A 473 -11.43 9.28 -19.20
CA GLN A 473 -10.26 9.11 -18.35
C GLN A 473 -9.62 10.46 -18.00
N PHE A 474 -9.43 11.34 -18.97
CA PHE A 474 -8.94 12.69 -18.71
C PHE A 474 -9.93 13.55 -17.91
N SER A 475 -11.23 13.34 -18.12
CA SER A 475 -12.27 13.98 -17.30
C SER A 475 -12.12 13.59 -15.83
N LEU A 476 -11.92 12.31 -15.52
CA LEU A 476 -11.70 11.83 -14.15
C LEU A 476 -10.40 12.34 -13.53
N MET A 477 -9.37 12.57 -14.34
CA MET A 477 -8.11 13.20 -13.90
C MET A 477 -8.22 14.72 -13.72
N GLY A 478 -9.38 15.32 -14.03
CA GLY A 478 -9.59 16.76 -13.93
C GLY A 478 -8.81 17.58 -14.92
N VAL A 479 -8.44 17.00 -16.06
CA VAL A 479 -7.82 17.70 -17.19
C VAL A 479 -8.95 18.34 -18.00
N GLY A 480 -8.89 19.63 -18.27
CA GLY A 480 -9.80 20.35 -19.15
C GLY A 480 -9.28 20.42 -20.60
N PRO A 481 -10.15 20.76 -21.57
CA PRO A 481 -9.77 20.87 -22.99
C PRO A 481 -8.77 21.99 -23.30
N ASP A 482 -8.67 23.00 -22.43
CA ASP A 482 -7.81 24.17 -22.60
C ASP A 482 -6.55 24.10 -21.72
N ASP A 483 -6.46 23.10 -20.84
CA ASP A 483 -5.32 22.94 -19.92
C ASP A 483 -4.03 22.68 -20.69
N VAL A 484 -2.92 23.21 -20.16
CA VAL A 484 -1.57 22.82 -20.58
C VAL A 484 -1.15 21.59 -19.79
N VAL A 485 -0.92 20.49 -20.50
CA VAL A 485 -0.53 19.21 -19.89
C VAL A 485 0.98 19.02 -20.01
N VAL A 486 1.64 18.77 -18.89
CA VAL A 486 3.07 18.49 -18.81
C VAL A 486 3.27 17.02 -18.47
N LEU A 487 3.89 16.28 -19.38
CA LEU A 487 4.10 14.84 -19.28
C LEU A 487 5.50 14.55 -18.75
N ILE A 488 5.58 13.79 -17.66
CA ILE A 488 6.81 13.43 -16.98
C ILE A 488 7.10 11.95 -17.22
N TYR A 489 8.36 11.62 -17.50
CA TYR A 489 8.87 10.25 -17.57
C TYR A 489 10.06 10.08 -16.62
N GLY A 490 10.44 8.83 -16.34
CA GLY A 490 11.66 8.48 -15.60
C GLY A 490 12.61 7.60 -16.43
N GLY A 491 13.91 7.71 -16.18
CA GLY A 491 14.95 6.98 -16.89
C GLY A 491 14.93 7.22 -18.40
N ASP A 492 15.19 6.17 -19.17
CA ASP A 492 15.20 6.21 -20.65
C ASP A 492 13.80 6.19 -21.30
N LYS A 493 12.73 6.36 -20.51
CA LYS A 493 11.35 6.04 -20.92
C LYS A 493 10.57 7.22 -21.48
N VAL A 494 11.20 8.06 -22.31
CA VAL A 494 10.51 9.16 -23.03
C VAL A 494 9.27 8.65 -23.77
N ARG A 495 9.37 7.43 -24.33
CA ARG A 495 8.27 6.70 -24.96
C ARG A 495 6.99 6.56 -24.11
N ASP A 496 7.10 6.47 -22.78
CA ASP A 496 5.93 6.30 -21.90
C ASP A 496 5.12 7.61 -21.87
N ALA A 497 5.79 8.75 -21.71
CA ALA A 497 5.18 10.08 -21.82
C ALA A 497 4.67 10.35 -23.24
N ALA A 498 5.44 9.99 -24.27
CA ALA A 498 5.03 10.16 -25.65
C ALA A 498 3.78 9.33 -26.01
N LEU A 499 3.60 8.14 -25.43
CA LEU A 499 2.41 7.33 -25.62
C LEU A 499 1.16 7.98 -25.01
N ILE A 500 1.28 8.58 -23.82
CA ILE A 500 0.20 9.39 -23.23
C ILE A 500 -0.13 10.58 -24.14
N SER A 501 0.88 11.18 -24.75
CA SER A 501 0.69 12.27 -25.72
C SER A 501 -0.16 11.86 -26.94
N MET A 502 -0.11 10.59 -27.36
CA MET A 502 -0.95 10.08 -28.44
C MET A 502 -2.45 10.10 -28.08
N ALA A 503 -2.80 9.93 -26.79
CA ALA A 503 -4.17 10.07 -26.33
C ALA A 503 -4.67 11.51 -26.47
N PHE A 504 -3.82 12.50 -26.15
CA PHE A 504 -4.11 13.92 -26.37
C PHE A 504 -4.26 14.24 -27.86
N GLU A 505 -3.35 13.74 -28.70
CA GLU A 505 -3.43 13.89 -30.16
C GLU A 505 -4.73 13.32 -30.72
N ARG A 506 -5.15 12.11 -30.30
CA ARG A 506 -6.39 11.46 -30.73
C ARG A 506 -7.64 12.28 -30.37
N LEU A 507 -7.61 13.02 -29.27
CA LEU A 507 -8.67 13.93 -28.86
C LEU A 507 -8.57 15.33 -29.47
N GLY A 508 -7.46 15.63 -30.17
CA GLY A 508 -7.19 16.93 -30.78
C GLY A 508 -6.78 18.00 -29.75
N HIS A 509 -6.21 17.58 -28.63
CA HIS A 509 -5.63 18.45 -27.61
C HIS A 509 -4.19 18.77 -27.97
N LYS A 510 -3.92 20.05 -28.23
CA LYS A 510 -2.60 20.51 -28.71
C LYS A 510 -1.73 21.07 -27.59
N ASN A 511 -2.34 21.39 -26.45
CA ASN A 511 -1.69 22.07 -25.35
C ASN A 511 -1.01 21.04 -24.44
N TYR A 512 -0.01 20.33 -24.96
CA TYR A 512 0.79 19.42 -24.15
C TYR A 512 2.29 19.54 -24.46
N VAL A 513 3.11 19.21 -23.47
CA VAL A 513 4.58 19.17 -23.56
C VAL A 513 5.11 17.97 -22.79
N ILE A 514 6.30 17.50 -23.18
CA ILE A 514 7.07 16.54 -22.39
C ILE A 514 8.16 17.31 -21.65
N LEU A 515 8.37 17.03 -20.36
CA LEU A 515 9.45 17.64 -19.59
C LEU A 515 10.80 17.13 -20.09
N ASP A 516 11.66 18.02 -20.58
CA ASP A 516 13.00 17.67 -21.06
C ASP A 516 13.85 17.10 -19.91
N GLY A 517 14.45 15.93 -20.13
CA GLY A 517 15.19 15.18 -19.10
C GLY A 517 14.32 14.51 -18.03
N GLY A 518 13.00 14.68 -18.08
CA GLY A 518 12.04 14.02 -17.20
C GLY A 518 12.26 14.29 -15.71
N PHE A 519 11.81 13.35 -14.88
CA PHE A 519 11.95 13.41 -13.43
C PHE A 519 13.42 13.44 -12.98
N ASP A 520 14.30 12.71 -13.68
CA ASP A 520 15.69 12.54 -13.25
C ASP A 520 16.48 13.85 -13.37
N LYS A 521 16.25 14.64 -14.43
CA LYS A 521 16.83 15.99 -14.56
C LYS A 521 16.27 16.94 -13.49
N TRP A 522 14.96 16.92 -13.26
CA TRP A 522 14.31 17.70 -12.20
C TRP A 522 14.92 17.42 -10.82
N LEU A 523 15.14 16.14 -10.51
CA LEU A 523 15.79 15.71 -9.28
C LEU A 523 17.26 16.14 -9.22
N ALA A 524 18.02 15.96 -10.30
CA ALA A 524 19.44 16.32 -10.38
C ALA A 524 19.68 17.82 -10.20
N GLU A 525 18.73 18.66 -10.63
CA GLU A 525 18.77 20.11 -10.47
C GLU A 525 18.29 20.59 -9.09
N GLY A 526 17.90 19.68 -8.19
CA GLY A 526 17.44 20.02 -6.84
C GLY A 526 16.13 20.80 -6.83
N LYS A 527 15.27 20.62 -7.84
CA LYS A 527 13.98 21.30 -7.93
C LYS A 527 12.99 20.74 -6.88
N PRO A 528 11.93 21.50 -6.50
CA PRO A 528 11.01 21.09 -5.44
C PRO A 528 10.34 19.74 -5.69
N LEU A 529 10.15 18.95 -4.64
CA LEU A 529 9.48 17.66 -4.67
C LEU A 529 8.31 17.65 -3.68
N SER A 530 7.35 16.77 -3.92
CA SER A 530 6.18 16.51 -3.08
C SER A 530 6.01 15.01 -2.82
N THR A 531 5.27 14.70 -1.77
CA THR A 531 4.65 13.38 -1.51
C THR A 531 3.13 13.46 -1.46
N ASP A 532 2.57 14.68 -1.53
CA ASP A 532 1.15 14.94 -1.42
C ASP A 532 0.46 14.74 -2.76
N LEU A 533 -0.65 13.99 -2.76
CA LEU A 533 -1.48 13.81 -3.93
C LEU A 533 -2.35 15.05 -4.17
N PRO A 534 -2.39 15.60 -5.40
CA PRO A 534 -3.29 16.70 -5.70
C PRO A 534 -4.75 16.20 -5.70
N PRO A 535 -5.71 17.05 -5.31
CA PRO A 535 -7.12 16.74 -5.51
C PRO A 535 -7.42 16.68 -7.01
N ALA A 536 -8.16 15.65 -7.43
CA ALA A 536 -8.66 15.53 -8.80
C ALA A 536 -10.17 15.78 -8.82
N TYR A 537 -10.58 16.90 -9.40
CA TYR A 537 -11.98 17.21 -9.63
C TYR A 537 -12.34 16.86 -11.05
N ARG A 538 -13.42 16.11 -11.23
CA ARG A 538 -13.87 15.72 -12.55
C ARG A 538 -14.12 16.95 -13.43
N SER A 539 -13.52 16.99 -14.61
CA SER A 539 -13.77 18.00 -15.63
C SER A 539 -14.75 17.50 -16.71
N VAL A 540 -15.05 18.35 -17.70
CA VAL A 540 -15.78 17.97 -18.90
C VAL A 540 -14.83 18.01 -20.08
N TYR A 541 -14.41 16.83 -20.56
CA TYR A 541 -13.54 16.72 -21.72
C TYR A 541 -14.33 16.34 -22.99
N PRO A 542 -14.32 17.17 -24.04
CA PRO A 542 -15.11 16.92 -25.25
C PRO A 542 -14.48 15.85 -26.15
N VAL A 543 -15.32 14.99 -26.73
CA VAL A 543 -14.90 14.04 -27.78
C VAL A 543 -14.99 14.72 -29.14
N ARG A 544 -13.85 14.91 -29.82
CA ARG A 544 -13.78 15.42 -31.20
C ARG A 544 -13.61 14.26 -32.18
N LYS A 545 -14.72 13.76 -32.74
CA LYS A 545 -14.75 12.54 -33.58
C LYS A 545 -13.78 12.54 -34.77
N ASP A 546 -13.49 13.72 -35.35
CA ASP A 546 -12.62 13.85 -36.53
C ASP A 546 -11.19 14.31 -36.20
N ALA A 547 -10.79 14.29 -34.93
CA ALA A 547 -9.46 14.76 -34.52
C ALA A 547 -8.34 13.77 -34.90
N ASP A 548 -8.60 12.46 -34.83
CA ASP A 548 -7.62 11.44 -35.16
C ASP A 548 -7.47 11.27 -36.68
N LYS A 549 -6.58 12.09 -37.26
CA LYS A 549 -6.23 12.06 -38.69
C LYS A 549 -4.86 11.45 -38.95
N PHE A 550 -4.18 10.97 -37.90
CA PHE A 550 -2.80 10.51 -37.97
C PHE A 550 -2.68 9.00 -37.72
N THR A 551 -3.63 8.38 -37.02
CA THR A 551 -3.63 6.91 -36.86
C THR A 551 -4.00 6.25 -38.17
N VAL A 552 -3.23 5.24 -38.57
CA VAL A 552 -3.49 4.43 -39.78
C VAL A 552 -3.68 2.96 -39.42
N ASP A 553 -4.56 2.27 -40.15
CA ASP A 553 -4.76 0.83 -40.04
C ASP A 553 -3.86 0.03 -40.99
N TYR A 554 -3.81 -1.30 -40.82
CA TYR A 554 -3.00 -2.17 -41.68
C TYR A 554 -3.37 -2.09 -43.18
N ARG A 555 -4.61 -1.73 -43.54
CA ARG A 555 -5.04 -1.63 -44.94
C ARG A 555 -4.47 -0.38 -45.59
N GLN A 556 -4.47 0.74 -44.86
CA GLN A 556 -3.83 1.98 -45.27
C GLN A 556 -2.32 1.77 -45.40
N VAL A 557 -1.68 1.11 -44.43
CA VAL A 557 -0.24 0.77 -44.52
C VAL A 557 0.04 -0.14 -45.72
N LEU A 558 -0.76 -1.18 -45.95
CA LEU A 558 -0.62 -2.05 -47.12
C LEU A 558 -0.78 -1.29 -48.44
N SER A 559 -1.70 -0.32 -48.50
CA SER A 559 -1.85 0.56 -49.67
C SER A 559 -0.57 1.38 -49.91
N HIS A 560 0.02 1.93 -48.86
CA HIS A 560 1.27 2.67 -48.96
C HIS A 560 2.43 1.80 -49.45
N VAL A 561 2.53 0.57 -48.95
CA VAL A 561 3.53 -0.42 -49.40
C VAL A 561 3.35 -0.75 -50.88
N LYS A 562 2.12 -1.07 -51.32
CA LYS A 562 1.83 -1.43 -52.72
C LYS A 562 2.10 -0.28 -53.69
N ASN A 563 1.75 0.94 -53.31
CA ASN A 563 1.85 2.12 -54.16
C ASN A 563 3.19 2.85 -54.01
N LYS A 564 4.05 2.43 -53.07
CA LYS A 564 5.30 3.13 -52.69
C LYS A 564 5.09 4.62 -52.43
N SER A 565 3.98 4.94 -51.75
CA SER A 565 3.50 6.33 -51.58
C SER A 565 3.85 6.93 -50.21
N ALA A 566 4.45 6.15 -49.31
CA ALA A 566 4.95 6.62 -48.03
C ALA A 566 6.27 5.92 -47.67
N LEU A 567 7.10 6.59 -46.89
CA LEU A 567 8.22 5.97 -46.19
C LEU A 567 7.68 5.26 -44.95
N ILE A 568 7.86 3.95 -44.87
CA ILE A 568 7.52 3.17 -43.68
C ILE A 568 8.74 3.14 -42.77
N LEU A 569 8.64 3.75 -41.58
CA LEU A 569 9.72 3.85 -40.62
C LEU A 569 9.51 2.85 -39.49
N ASP A 570 10.34 1.81 -39.46
CA ASP A 570 10.34 0.80 -38.39
C ASP A 570 11.33 1.22 -37.31
N VAL A 571 10.82 1.54 -36.11
CA VAL A 571 11.65 2.05 -35.01
C VAL A 571 12.08 0.98 -34.00
N ARG A 572 11.89 -0.31 -34.33
CA ARG A 572 12.37 -1.41 -33.50
C ARG A 572 13.90 -1.54 -33.57
N PRO A 573 14.53 -2.20 -32.58
CA PRO A 573 15.94 -2.56 -32.67
C PRO A 573 16.24 -3.38 -33.94
N PRO A 574 17.43 -3.24 -34.55
CA PRO A 574 17.75 -3.83 -35.85
C PRO A 574 17.61 -5.36 -35.91
N GLU A 575 17.82 -6.05 -34.81
CA GLU A 575 17.67 -7.52 -34.76
C GLU A 575 16.22 -7.99 -34.95
N TYR A 576 15.22 -7.18 -34.56
CA TYR A 576 13.81 -7.48 -34.79
C TYR A 576 13.41 -7.16 -36.23
N PHE A 577 13.93 -6.06 -36.77
CA PHE A 577 13.72 -5.67 -38.17
C PHE A 577 14.27 -6.73 -39.13
N THR A 578 15.51 -7.16 -38.94
CA THR A 578 16.16 -8.19 -39.78
C THR A 578 15.52 -9.57 -39.63
N GLY A 579 14.75 -9.80 -38.57
CA GLY A 579 14.13 -11.09 -38.25
C GLY A 579 15.04 -12.06 -37.49
N GLN A 580 16.18 -11.59 -36.98
CA GLN A 580 17.07 -12.39 -36.11
C GLN A 580 16.42 -12.68 -34.75
N LYS A 581 15.63 -11.73 -34.23
CA LYS A 581 14.75 -11.91 -33.07
C LYS A 581 13.30 -11.70 -33.47
N SER A 582 12.38 -12.39 -32.81
CA SER A 582 10.94 -12.16 -32.96
C SER A 582 10.22 -12.52 -31.67
N ASP A 583 9.40 -11.59 -31.19
CA ASP A 583 8.43 -11.83 -30.10
C ASP A 583 7.01 -12.02 -30.66
N GLU A 584 6.86 -12.05 -31.99
CA GLU A 584 5.58 -12.07 -32.69
C GLU A 584 5.45 -13.31 -33.59
N ALA A 585 4.23 -13.56 -34.09
CA ALA A 585 3.89 -14.74 -34.89
C ALA A 585 4.75 -14.95 -36.14
N ARG A 586 5.34 -13.87 -36.67
CA ARG A 586 6.27 -13.90 -37.81
C ARG A 586 7.43 -12.94 -37.55
N ALA A 587 8.65 -13.41 -37.82
CA ALA A 587 9.86 -12.61 -37.79
C ALA A 587 10.00 -11.75 -39.05
N GLY A 588 10.70 -10.62 -38.96
CA GLY A 588 10.96 -9.71 -40.09
C GLY A 588 10.33 -8.34 -39.94
N HIS A 589 10.09 -7.67 -41.06
CA HIS A 589 9.55 -6.30 -41.12
C HIS A 589 8.57 -6.11 -42.30
N ILE A 590 7.92 -4.95 -42.31
CA ILE A 590 7.00 -4.53 -43.38
C ILE A 590 7.83 -4.26 -44.64
N PRO A 591 7.47 -4.81 -45.81
CA PRO A 591 8.27 -4.67 -47.02
C PRO A 591 8.56 -3.21 -47.40
N GLY A 592 9.82 -2.93 -47.73
CA GLY A 592 10.29 -1.58 -48.08
C GLY A 592 10.38 -0.59 -46.92
N ALA A 593 10.24 -1.05 -45.67
CA ALA A 593 10.46 -0.20 -44.51
C ALA A 593 11.95 0.13 -44.31
N VAL A 594 12.21 1.31 -43.76
CA VAL A 594 13.54 1.75 -43.31
C VAL A 594 13.62 1.60 -41.80
N ASN A 595 14.73 1.08 -41.28
CA ASN A 595 14.93 0.90 -39.85
C ASN A 595 15.75 2.04 -39.26
N ARG A 596 15.25 2.61 -38.16
CA ARG A 596 15.99 3.51 -37.27
C ARG A 596 15.49 3.30 -35.85
N ALA A 597 16.29 2.71 -34.98
CA ALA A 597 15.81 2.36 -33.65
C ALA A 597 15.48 3.62 -32.83
N PHE A 598 14.36 3.63 -32.12
CA PHE A 598 13.93 4.77 -31.30
C PHE A 598 14.98 5.16 -30.23
N THR A 599 15.81 4.21 -29.79
CA THR A 599 16.90 4.43 -28.84
C THR A 599 17.98 5.36 -29.39
N GLU A 600 18.11 5.47 -30.71
CA GLU A 600 19.08 6.36 -31.35
C GLU A 600 18.70 7.85 -31.23
N ASP A 601 17.48 8.16 -30.82
CA ASP A 601 17.02 9.53 -30.55
C ASP A 601 17.34 9.99 -29.12
N LEU A 602 17.80 9.09 -28.26
CA LEU A 602 18.10 9.38 -26.85
C LEU A 602 19.57 9.76 -26.66
N LEU A 603 19.79 10.65 -25.69
CA LEU A 603 21.08 11.06 -25.17
C LEU A 603 21.16 10.70 -23.69
N ASN A 604 22.21 9.98 -23.29
CA ASN A 604 22.54 9.75 -21.89
C ASN A 604 23.51 10.85 -21.42
N VAL A 605 23.06 11.70 -20.50
CA VAL A 605 23.85 12.80 -19.91
C VAL A 605 24.57 12.35 -18.63
N GLY A 606 24.47 11.06 -18.28
CA GLY A 606 25.08 10.44 -17.11
C GLY A 606 24.12 10.42 -15.92
N THR A 607 23.54 11.57 -15.56
CA THR A 607 22.58 11.69 -14.45
C THR A 607 21.13 11.49 -14.89
N TYR A 608 20.81 11.70 -16.16
CA TYR A 608 19.49 11.54 -16.74
C TYR A 608 19.56 11.20 -18.24
N PHE A 609 18.42 10.79 -18.81
CA PHE A 609 18.23 10.63 -20.24
C PHE A 609 17.34 11.73 -20.80
N ALA A 610 17.72 12.26 -21.96
CA ALA A 610 16.95 13.26 -22.71
C ALA A 610 16.85 12.86 -24.18
N LEU A 611 16.00 13.55 -24.94
CA LEU A 611 16.09 13.50 -26.40
C LEU A 611 17.36 14.22 -26.85
N LYS A 612 17.97 13.75 -27.94
CA LYS A 612 19.12 14.44 -28.54
C LYS A 612 18.74 15.87 -28.94
N PRO A 613 19.71 16.79 -28.98
CA PRO A 613 19.50 18.16 -29.45
C PRO A 613 18.80 18.17 -30.81
N LYS A 614 17.89 19.13 -30.99
CA LYS A 614 17.09 19.27 -32.22
C LYS A 614 17.93 19.20 -33.50
N ALA A 615 19.08 19.88 -33.54
CA ALA A 615 19.96 19.89 -34.72
C ALA A 615 20.52 18.49 -35.08
N GLU A 616 20.83 17.66 -34.09
CA GLU A 616 21.30 16.29 -34.31
C GLU A 616 20.16 15.41 -34.85
N LEU A 617 18.96 15.55 -34.27
CA LEU A 617 17.76 14.86 -34.76
C LEU A 617 17.39 15.31 -36.17
N GLU A 618 17.45 16.61 -36.47
CA GLU A 618 17.21 17.15 -37.83
C GLU A 618 18.16 16.54 -38.84
N THR A 619 19.45 16.47 -38.51
CA THR A 619 20.47 15.85 -39.38
C THR A 619 20.20 14.36 -39.58
N ALA A 620 19.93 13.62 -38.50
CA ALA A 620 19.68 12.18 -38.56
C ALA A 620 18.45 11.83 -39.41
N TYR A 621 17.35 12.58 -39.24
CA TYR A 621 16.12 12.32 -39.98
C TYR A 621 16.14 12.86 -41.41
N ALA A 622 16.88 13.93 -41.71
CA ALA A 622 17.05 14.41 -43.08
C ALA A 622 17.81 13.42 -43.97
N GLY A 623 18.65 12.56 -43.39
CA GLY A 623 19.33 11.46 -44.10
C GLY A 623 18.40 10.28 -44.45
N ILE A 624 17.17 10.25 -43.91
CA ILE A 624 16.23 9.14 -44.09
C ILE A 624 14.96 9.62 -44.81
N ILE A 625 14.42 10.76 -44.38
CA ILE A 625 13.16 11.29 -44.87
C ILE A 625 13.46 12.42 -45.87
N PRO A 626 13.04 12.31 -47.13
CA PRO A 626 13.50 13.18 -48.21
C PRO A 626 13.05 14.64 -48.07
N SER A 627 11.95 14.91 -47.36
CA SER A 627 11.48 16.28 -47.09
C SER A 627 10.51 16.32 -45.91
N LYS A 628 10.26 17.51 -45.35
CA LYS A 628 9.27 17.72 -44.27
C LYS A 628 7.82 17.44 -44.69
N ASP A 629 7.55 17.43 -45.99
CA ASP A 629 6.24 17.14 -46.59
C ASP A 629 6.09 15.68 -47.03
N ALA A 630 7.14 14.86 -46.90
CA ALA A 630 7.06 13.44 -47.21
C ALA A 630 6.03 12.74 -46.30
N VAL A 631 5.28 11.80 -46.89
CA VAL A 631 4.37 10.94 -46.13
C VAL A 631 5.19 9.88 -45.42
N VAL A 632 5.13 9.87 -44.09
CA VAL A 632 5.88 8.94 -43.24
C VAL A 632 4.91 8.17 -42.37
N VAL A 633 4.98 6.84 -42.38
CA VAL A 633 4.25 5.97 -41.44
C VAL A 633 5.24 5.40 -40.45
N VAL A 634 5.11 5.77 -39.18
CA VAL A 634 5.99 5.29 -38.09
C VAL A 634 5.32 4.12 -37.39
N HIS A 635 6.06 3.04 -37.17
CA HIS A 635 5.58 1.88 -36.42
C HIS A 635 6.70 1.21 -35.62
N CYS A 636 6.30 0.40 -34.64
CA CYS A 636 7.19 -0.49 -33.92
C CYS A 636 6.53 -1.86 -33.76
N ARG A 637 6.56 -2.45 -32.56
CA ARG A 637 5.83 -3.67 -32.22
C ARG A 637 4.33 -3.41 -32.01
N THR A 638 4.00 -2.51 -31.07
CA THR A 638 2.62 -2.21 -30.64
C THR A 638 2.35 -0.69 -30.51
N GLY A 639 3.01 0.13 -31.33
CA GLY A 639 2.80 1.59 -31.33
C GLY A 639 3.53 2.36 -30.22
N HIS A 640 3.91 1.72 -29.11
CA HIS A 640 4.54 2.38 -27.94
C HIS A 640 5.84 3.11 -28.29
N GLN A 641 6.90 2.43 -28.78
CA GLN A 641 8.14 3.11 -29.18
C GLN A 641 7.94 4.08 -30.34
N ALA A 642 7.02 3.77 -31.25
CA ALA A 642 6.69 4.64 -32.38
C ALA A 642 6.11 5.99 -31.96
N SER A 643 5.44 6.07 -30.81
CA SER A 643 4.93 7.34 -30.26
C SER A 643 6.06 8.35 -29.98
N GLN A 644 7.23 7.89 -29.51
CA GLN A 644 8.39 8.74 -29.27
C GLN A 644 8.88 9.36 -30.59
N THR A 645 9.10 8.53 -31.61
CA THR A 645 9.55 9.01 -32.92
C THR A 645 8.48 9.87 -33.61
N PHE A 646 7.20 9.55 -33.45
CA PHE A 646 6.10 10.40 -33.91
C PHE A 646 6.18 11.79 -33.29
N PHE A 647 6.35 11.86 -31.97
CA PHE A 647 6.51 13.12 -31.24
C PHE A 647 7.73 13.91 -31.74
N VAL A 648 8.89 13.26 -31.91
CA VAL A 648 10.10 13.88 -32.45
C VAL A 648 9.84 14.47 -33.83
N LEU A 649 9.36 13.65 -34.79
CA LEU A 649 9.14 14.08 -36.17
C LEU A 649 8.12 15.23 -36.25
N LYS A 650 6.98 15.09 -35.60
CA LYS A 650 5.87 16.03 -35.73
C LYS A 650 6.09 17.31 -34.92
N HIS A 651 6.43 17.19 -33.64
CA HIS A 651 6.43 18.32 -32.70
C HIS A 651 7.78 19.01 -32.57
N LEU A 652 8.89 18.28 -32.70
CA LEU A 652 10.23 18.90 -32.57
C LEU A 652 10.79 19.33 -33.93
N LEU A 653 10.63 18.46 -34.93
CA LEU A 653 11.23 18.63 -36.25
C LEU A 653 10.27 19.20 -37.30
N GLY A 654 8.97 19.27 -37.03
CA GLY A 654 7.98 19.90 -37.91
C GLY A 654 7.68 19.16 -39.21
N TYR A 655 7.80 17.82 -39.23
CA TYR A 655 7.29 17.00 -40.34
C TYR A 655 5.76 17.03 -40.34
N ARG A 656 5.16 17.30 -41.52
CA ARG A 656 3.72 17.60 -41.61
C ARG A 656 2.84 16.37 -41.81
N ASN A 657 3.35 15.37 -42.54
CA ASN A 657 2.59 14.20 -42.96
C ASN A 657 3.09 12.93 -42.25
N VAL A 658 3.07 12.94 -40.92
CA VAL A 658 3.47 11.81 -40.08
C VAL A 658 2.24 11.06 -39.61
N PHE A 659 2.20 9.77 -39.92
CA PHE A 659 1.15 8.84 -39.55
C PHE A 659 1.69 7.79 -38.58
N TRP A 660 0.84 7.32 -37.68
CA TRP A 660 1.19 6.36 -36.64
C TRP A 660 0.41 5.06 -36.85
N TYR A 661 1.13 3.97 -37.08
CA TYR A 661 0.52 2.64 -37.13
C TYR A 661 0.54 2.03 -35.73
N ASP A 662 -0.52 2.33 -34.97
CA ASP A 662 -0.73 1.96 -33.56
C ASP A 662 -0.57 0.44 -33.32
N ALA A 663 -1.26 -0.37 -34.13
CA ALA A 663 -1.23 -1.83 -34.03
C ALA A 663 0.14 -2.46 -34.36
N GLY A 664 0.97 -1.75 -35.13
CA GLY A 664 2.36 -2.07 -35.42
C GLY A 664 2.60 -3.47 -35.99
N TRP A 665 3.79 -4.00 -35.70
CA TRP A 665 4.23 -5.32 -36.15
C TRP A 665 3.37 -6.45 -35.55
N THR A 666 2.79 -6.29 -34.37
CA THR A 666 1.95 -7.32 -33.74
C THR A 666 0.75 -7.68 -34.61
N GLU A 667 -0.04 -6.70 -35.07
CA GLU A 667 -1.14 -6.98 -36.02
C GLU A 667 -0.59 -7.48 -37.36
N TRP A 668 0.44 -6.82 -37.88
CA TRP A 668 0.97 -7.16 -39.20
C TRP A 668 1.45 -8.61 -39.24
N ALA A 669 2.24 -9.03 -38.25
CA ALA A 669 2.77 -10.38 -38.13
C ALA A 669 1.69 -11.44 -37.90
N ALA A 670 0.60 -11.11 -37.19
CA ALA A 670 -0.51 -12.04 -36.99
C ALA A 670 -1.31 -12.33 -38.27
N ARG A 671 -1.38 -11.36 -39.20
CA ARG A 671 -2.13 -11.47 -40.47
C ARG A 671 -1.34 -12.15 -41.57
N LYS A 672 -1.55 -13.46 -41.75
CA LYS A 672 -0.82 -14.29 -42.74
C LYS A 672 -0.94 -13.82 -44.20
N ASP A 673 -1.99 -13.06 -44.52
CA ASP A 673 -2.24 -12.48 -45.84
C ASP A 673 -1.37 -11.25 -46.16
N LEU A 674 -0.72 -10.66 -45.15
CA LEU A 674 0.17 -9.51 -45.33
C LEU A 674 1.61 -9.93 -45.64
N PRO A 675 2.30 -9.22 -46.55
CA PRO A 675 3.67 -9.57 -46.97
C PRO A 675 4.70 -9.23 -45.88
N VAL A 676 5.82 -9.96 -45.86
CA VAL A 676 6.91 -9.81 -44.87
C VAL A 676 8.25 -9.92 -45.58
N GLU A 677 9.20 -9.06 -45.21
CA GLU A 677 10.60 -9.13 -45.62
C GLU A 677 11.49 -9.54 -44.44
N THR A 678 12.58 -10.27 -44.72
CA THR A 678 13.62 -10.66 -43.76
C THR A 678 15.00 -10.38 -44.35
N GLY A 679 15.96 -10.01 -43.49
CA GLY A 679 17.32 -9.63 -43.91
C GLY A 679 17.46 -8.24 -44.56
N GLY A 680 18.68 -7.70 -44.55
CA GLY A 680 19.09 -6.44 -45.21
C GLY A 680 18.70 -5.15 -44.48
N VAL A 681 19.68 -4.31 -44.11
CA VAL A 681 19.44 -2.88 -43.81
C VAL A 681 19.66 -2.15 -45.13
N ARG A 682 18.60 -1.59 -45.74
CA ARG A 682 18.78 -0.69 -46.89
C ARG A 682 19.37 0.62 -46.40
N ASN A 683 20.70 0.68 -46.33
CA ASN A 683 21.41 1.96 -46.35
C ASN A 683 21.50 2.39 -47.81
N GLU A 684 20.42 2.96 -48.36
CA GLU A 684 20.54 3.73 -49.60
C GLU A 684 21.28 5.04 -49.24
N LYS A 685 22.39 5.27 -49.95
CA LYS A 685 23.39 6.33 -49.72
C LYS A 685 22.85 7.73 -49.89
#